data_AF-A0A7K6RGF2-F1
#
_entry.id   AF-A0A7K6RGF2-F1
#
_cell.length_a   1.000
_cell.length_b   1.000
_cell.length_c   1.000
_cell.angle_alpha   90.00
_cell.angle_beta   90.00
_cell.angle_gamma   90.00
#
_symmetry.space_group_name_H-M   'P 1'
#
loop_
_entity.id
_entity.type
_entity.pdbx_description
1 polymer ?
#
loop_
_entity_poly.entity_id
_entity_poly.type
_entity_poly.pdbx_seq_one_letter_code
_entity_poly.pdbx_strand_id
1 'polypeptide(L)'
;GKGCSAPSTPGVVRMSAIPEALGRPRSSSSRSLAGTLEATLGMGTLDMEKEEMRILKVCFYSNSFNMGKNFKLVKCSVTTEIREVIRSILVSGRIGPDIQLAECYGLRLKHVKSDEIHWLHPDLTVGEVQEKYECLHLEAEWRYDLQIRYLPEDFIERFKEDRTTLLYFYQQLRSEYMQNYASKVSEGMALQLGCLELRRFYKDMPHNALDKKSNFEFLEKEVGLDLFFPSQMQENLKPKQFRKMIQQTFQQYALLREEECILKFLHTLSTFANIDQESYRCELIQGWNITVDLVIGPKGIRQMTSKEAKPTCLAEFKHIKSIKCSSVEEGRAVLQLGLSGTPQSLAIKTASLAEAENMADLIDGYCRLQGGLDTSLIIFPSRVGLGPHPTPPTPLPDPHLFPPHRHLEERHSTLSDSMSVDSDIYAEIPDESSRPRSGVQHYGISRENVTLGRILGEGFFGEVYEGIYTTPKGERVNVAVKTCKKDCSPENKDKFLSEAVLMKKLDHPHIVKLIGIAEEEPTWIIMELYPYGELGQYLEQNKLCLAVPTLILYVLQISKALAYLEAINCVHRDIAVRNILVASPECVKLGDFGLSRYIEDEEYYKASVSRLPIKWMSPESINFRRFTTASDVWMFAVCMWEILSYGKQPFFWLENKDVIGVLERGDRLPKPDLCPPILYTLMTRCWDYDPSERPKFKDLVCSLRSHSCPMAESLLVRKPLSHALSTPSVCLSALTLPWPCFVRVPSRCSPPLAPPQVPEGLCASSPTLTSPIEYQSPANSLHTPPLNRHNVFKRHSMREEDFLRPSSREEAQKLWEIERLKMRQVLDKQQKEMVEDYQWLRQEEKSLDPTVFMNNNTPPVSDAGPGETGLAEFTGPPQKPPRLGAQQSIHPAPTANLDRTDDAVYSNVMDLVRAVLQLKNEISLLPPEGYILVVKNVGLSLRKLIGSVDEILPVLPAASRTEVGPGRGGNGVQCRVLSVTPVCHGQIEGTQKLLNKDLAELINKMRLAQQNAVTSLSEECKRQMLTASHTLAVDAKNLLDAVDQAKVQANLVKLCLE
;
A
#
# COMPACT_ATOMS: atom_id res chain seq x y z
N GLY A 1 -3.37 -7.76 64.77
CA GLY A 1 -2.37 -8.36 65.69
C GLY A 1 -2.96 -9.60 66.34
N LYS A 2 -2.11 -10.56 66.75
CA LYS A 2 -2.44 -11.94 67.16
C LYS A 2 -3.13 -12.77 66.04
N GLY A 3 -2.55 -13.86 65.50
CA GLY A 3 -1.20 -14.42 65.63
C GLY A 3 -1.18 -15.93 65.92
N CYS A 4 0.02 -16.53 65.82
CA CYS A 4 0.38 -17.89 66.24
C CYS A 4 -0.22 -19.06 65.41
N SER A 5 0.47 -20.21 65.23
CA SER A 5 1.89 -20.53 65.48
C SER A 5 2.30 -21.88 64.86
N ALA A 6 3.55 -21.98 64.41
CA ALA A 6 4.34 -23.22 64.29
C ALA A 6 4.57 -23.85 65.70
N PRO A 7 5.05 -25.12 65.91
CA PRO A 7 6.18 -25.75 65.19
C PRO A 7 6.20 -27.30 65.05
N SER A 8 7.22 -27.84 64.35
CA SER A 8 7.95 -29.07 64.77
C SER A 8 9.24 -29.32 63.95
N THR A 9 10.38 -29.27 64.62
CA THR A 9 11.73 -29.73 64.20
C THR A 9 12.13 -30.94 65.09
N PRO A 10 13.35 -31.54 65.08
CA PRO A 10 14.45 -31.66 64.10
C PRO A 10 14.95 -33.13 63.92
N GLY A 11 16.08 -33.35 63.21
CA GLY A 11 16.94 -34.56 63.32
C GLY A 11 17.46 -35.10 61.97
N VAL A 12 18.67 -34.80 61.46
CA VAL A 12 20.06 -35.09 61.93
C VAL A 12 20.54 -36.52 61.69
N VAL A 13 21.56 -36.70 60.82
CA VAL A 13 22.73 -37.59 61.03
C VAL A 13 23.91 -37.19 60.08
N ARG A 14 25.13 -37.57 60.50
CA ARG A 14 26.50 -37.37 59.96
C ARG A 14 26.68 -37.69 58.44
N MET A 15 27.77 -37.32 57.75
CA MET A 15 29.21 -37.32 58.15
C MET A 15 30.10 -36.32 57.34
N SER A 16 31.43 -36.34 57.51
CA SER A 16 32.32 -35.18 57.28
C SER A 16 33.63 -35.44 56.50
N ALA A 17 33.96 -34.54 55.54
CA ALA A 17 35.30 -34.10 55.05
C ALA A 17 36.30 -35.18 54.51
N ILE A 18 37.39 -34.92 53.75
CA ILE A 18 38.16 -33.75 53.20
C ILE A 18 38.81 -34.23 51.85
N PRO A 19 39.75 -33.55 51.15
CA PRO A 19 39.86 -32.15 50.67
C PRO A 19 39.94 -32.07 49.10
N GLU A 20 40.46 -30.93 48.61
CA GLU A 20 40.82 -30.49 47.24
C GLU A 20 41.65 -31.51 46.39
N ALA A 21 41.90 -31.37 45.07
CA ALA A 21 42.07 -30.16 44.24
C ALA A 21 42.00 -30.38 42.70
N LEU A 22 42.05 -29.27 41.95
CA LEU A 22 42.44 -29.10 40.52
C LEU A 22 41.59 -29.80 39.42
N GLY A 23 41.05 -28.98 38.51
CA GLY A 23 40.31 -29.43 37.33
C GLY A 23 41.17 -29.63 36.07
N ARG A 24 40.52 -30.09 34.97
CA ARG A 24 41.06 -30.04 33.60
C ARG A 24 40.03 -29.47 32.62
N PRO A 25 40.46 -28.90 31.47
CA PRO A 25 39.68 -27.89 30.77
C PRO A 25 38.97 -28.44 29.52
N ARG A 26 37.99 -27.66 29.03
CA ARG A 26 37.54 -27.76 27.63
C ARG A 26 38.63 -27.18 26.73
N SER A 27 39.58 -28.02 26.33
CA SER A 27 40.67 -27.64 25.42
C SER A 27 40.25 -27.82 23.97
N SER A 28 40.33 -26.74 23.20
CA SER A 28 40.48 -26.80 21.75
C SER A 28 41.80 -27.50 21.39
N SER A 29 41.78 -28.27 20.29
CA SER A 29 42.96 -28.60 19.48
C SER A 29 42.49 -28.59 18.03
N SER A 30 43.13 -27.94 17.05
CA SER A 30 44.54 -27.55 16.86
C SER A 30 45.51 -28.72 16.87
N ARG A 31 45.52 -29.46 15.75
CA ARG A 31 46.72 -30.16 15.30
C ARG A 31 47.63 -29.13 14.61
N SER A 32 48.79 -28.85 15.19
CA SER A 32 49.90 -28.29 14.43
C SER A 32 50.63 -29.42 13.70
N LEU A 33 51.17 -29.12 12.52
CA LEU A 33 52.49 -29.62 12.15
C LEU A 33 53.44 -28.43 12.28
N ALA A 34 54.42 -28.54 13.17
CA ALA A 34 55.60 -27.68 13.13
C ALA A 34 56.66 -28.36 12.26
N GLY A 35 57.26 -27.62 11.34
CA GLY A 35 58.23 -28.15 10.38
C GLY A 35 59.26 -27.11 9.96
N THR A 36 60.41 -27.15 10.65
CA THR A 36 61.70 -26.55 10.25
C THR A 36 61.80 -25.02 10.24
N LEU A 37 62.79 -24.51 10.98
CA LEU A 37 63.38 -23.19 10.78
C LEU A 37 64.43 -23.27 9.66
N GLU A 38 64.28 -22.46 8.61
CA GLU A 38 65.40 -21.92 7.83
C GLU A 38 65.20 -20.40 7.67
N ALA A 39 66.26 -19.69 7.29
CA ALA A 39 66.41 -18.26 7.57
C ALA A 39 66.58 -17.39 6.31
N THR A 40 66.66 -16.07 6.55
CA THR A 40 67.37 -15.04 5.75
C THR A 40 66.49 -14.07 4.95
N LEU A 41 66.50 -12.81 5.41
CA LEU A 41 66.36 -11.52 4.68
C LEU A 41 65.26 -11.34 3.59
N GLY A 42 64.40 -10.33 3.78
CA GLY A 42 63.58 -9.76 2.70
C GLY A 42 62.72 -8.58 3.16
N MET A 43 63.03 -7.38 2.67
CA MET A 43 62.41 -6.06 2.93
C MET A 43 60.92 -6.03 3.32
N GLY A 44 60.57 -5.14 4.25
CA GLY A 44 59.20 -4.99 4.77
C GLY A 44 58.24 -4.20 3.87
N THR A 45 56.96 -4.43 4.10
CA THR A 45 55.82 -3.62 3.65
C THR A 45 55.15 -2.97 4.85
N LEU A 46 54.63 -1.76 4.70
CA LEU A 46 53.85 -1.09 5.75
C LEU A 46 52.54 -1.85 5.96
N ASP A 47 52.28 -2.30 7.19
CA ASP A 47 50.94 -2.71 7.59
C ASP A 47 50.05 -1.45 7.63
N MET A 48 49.15 -1.33 6.65
CA MET A 48 48.03 -0.38 6.78
C MET A 48 47.05 -0.96 7.79
N GLU A 49 46.78 -0.20 8.86
CA GLU A 49 45.80 -0.58 9.86
C GLU A 49 44.43 -0.77 9.20
N LYS A 50 43.85 -1.95 9.37
CA LYS A 50 42.59 -2.32 8.70
C LYS A 50 41.43 -1.74 9.48
N GLU A 51 41.07 -0.51 9.14
CA GLU A 51 40.12 0.32 9.89
C GLU A 51 38.78 -0.40 10.18
N GLU A 52 38.31 -0.29 11.42
CA GLU A 52 37.20 -1.10 11.90
C GLU A 52 35.85 -0.56 11.41
N MET A 53 35.31 -1.21 10.39
CA MET A 53 34.01 -0.90 9.78
C MET A 53 32.84 -1.37 10.66
N ARG A 54 31.81 -0.51 10.77
CA ARG A 54 30.56 -0.68 11.52
C ARG A 54 29.34 -0.48 10.62
N ILE A 55 28.16 -0.86 11.12
CA ILE A 55 26.88 -0.82 10.40
C ILE A 55 25.77 -0.34 11.35
N LEU A 56 25.54 0.97 11.46
CA LEU A 56 24.52 1.51 12.36
C LEU A 56 23.12 1.42 11.74
N LYS A 57 22.17 0.82 12.47
CA LYS A 57 20.75 0.78 12.08
C LYS A 57 20.01 2.00 12.64
N VAL A 58 19.97 3.08 11.87
CA VAL A 58 19.30 4.33 12.27
C VAL A 58 17.84 4.34 11.81
N CYS A 59 16.92 4.43 12.77
CA CYS A 59 15.49 4.56 12.54
C CYS A 59 15.08 6.02 12.31
N PHE A 60 14.03 6.24 11.51
CA PHE A 60 13.50 7.57 11.20
C PHE A 60 11.99 7.54 10.91
N TYR A 61 11.35 8.72 10.91
CA TYR A 61 9.92 8.88 10.60
C TYR A 61 9.66 8.94 9.09
N SER A 62 8.53 8.39 8.64
CA SER A 62 8.09 8.49 7.24
C SER A 62 6.57 8.39 7.14
N ASN A 63 6.02 8.76 5.98
CA ASN A 63 4.59 8.69 5.63
C ASN A 63 4.02 7.26 5.53
N SER A 64 4.82 6.23 5.77
CA SER A 64 4.40 4.83 5.80
C SER A 64 3.36 4.54 6.88
N PHE A 65 2.58 3.47 6.71
CA PHE A 65 1.75 2.89 7.78
C PHE A 65 2.55 2.51 9.04
N ASN A 66 3.83 2.18 8.90
CA ASN A 66 4.71 1.73 9.98
C ASN A 66 5.42 2.91 10.69
N MET A 67 4.65 3.67 11.48
CA MET A 67 5.17 4.74 12.33
C MET A 67 6.34 4.24 13.20
N GLY A 68 7.51 4.87 13.05
CA GLY A 68 8.72 4.54 13.82
C GLY A 68 9.42 3.21 13.50
N LYS A 69 9.07 2.49 12.41
CA LYS A 69 9.79 1.25 12.00
C LYS A 69 10.64 1.40 10.74
N ASN A 70 10.65 2.54 10.06
CA ASN A 70 11.55 2.79 8.93
C ASN A 70 12.97 2.98 9.46
N PHE A 71 13.96 2.45 8.73
CA PHE A 71 15.37 2.55 9.08
C PHE A 71 16.26 2.53 7.83
N LYS A 72 17.50 2.97 7.99
CA LYS A 72 18.60 2.87 7.01
C LYS A 72 19.78 2.22 7.72
N LEU A 73 20.54 1.37 7.02
CA LEU A 73 21.84 0.92 7.53
C LEU A 73 22.90 1.92 7.08
N VAL A 74 23.74 2.40 8.00
CA VAL A 74 24.83 3.34 7.72
C VAL A 74 26.15 2.64 8.01
N LYS A 75 26.92 2.37 6.96
CA LYS A 75 28.30 1.88 7.05
C LYS A 75 29.21 3.07 7.35
N CYS A 76 30.01 2.91 8.40
CA CYS A 76 30.88 3.94 8.95
C CYS A 76 32.12 3.28 9.56
N SER A 77 33.22 4.01 9.67
CA SER A 77 34.36 3.62 10.51
C SER A 77 34.03 3.88 11.99
N VAL A 78 34.82 3.31 12.92
CA VAL A 78 34.81 3.75 14.33
C VAL A 78 35.24 5.21 14.51
N THR A 79 35.99 5.79 13.57
CA THR A 79 36.45 7.18 13.57
C THR A 79 35.41 8.19 13.08
N THR A 80 34.34 7.74 12.40
CA THR A 80 33.27 8.58 11.84
C THR A 80 32.59 9.42 12.92
N GLU A 81 32.34 10.72 12.67
CA GLU A 81 31.58 11.59 13.59
C GLU A 81 30.05 11.42 13.44
N ILE A 82 29.30 11.56 14.53
CA ILE A 82 27.83 11.44 14.54
C ILE A 82 27.15 12.44 13.59
N ARG A 83 27.72 13.63 13.41
CA ARG A 83 27.25 14.62 12.42
C ARG A 83 27.28 14.09 10.98
N GLU A 84 28.19 13.17 10.66
CA GLU A 84 28.34 12.57 9.33
C GLU A 84 27.35 11.42 9.12
N VAL A 85 27.08 10.64 10.17
CA VAL A 85 25.98 9.66 10.21
C VAL A 85 24.65 10.36 9.93
N ILE A 86 24.38 11.48 10.60
CA ILE A 86 23.19 12.33 10.37
C ILE A 86 23.16 12.83 8.92
N ARG A 87 24.25 13.46 8.44
CA ARG A 87 24.37 14.02 7.08
C ARG A 87 24.13 12.96 6.00
N SER A 88 24.69 11.76 6.16
CA SER A 88 24.53 10.61 5.25
C SER A 88 23.07 10.14 5.14
N ILE A 89 22.28 10.27 6.21
CA ILE A 89 20.84 9.94 6.18
C ILE A 89 20.07 11.06 5.47
N LEU A 90 20.27 12.33 5.87
CA LEU A 90 19.57 13.48 5.30
C LEU A 90 19.78 13.61 3.78
N VAL A 91 21.04 13.56 3.32
CA VAL A 91 21.40 13.71 1.89
C VAL A 91 20.88 12.56 1.02
N SER A 92 20.54 11.41 1.59
CA SER A 92 20.10 10.23 0.83
C SER A 92 18.65 10.23 0.34
N GLY A 93 17.91 11.34 0.50
CA GLY A 93 16.54 11.51 -0.02
C GLY A 93 15.46 10.64 0.65
N ARG A 94 15.83 9.68 1.51
CA ARG A 94 14.91 8.74 2.20
C ARG A 94 13.89 9.43 3.13
N ILE A 95 14.22 10.63 3.60
CA ILE A 95 13.34 11.48 4.44
C ILE A 95 12.52 12.41 3.55
N GLY A 96 13.19 13.08 2.61
CA GLY A 96 12.61 13.91 1.55
C GLY A 96 13.70 14.68 0.81
N PRO A 97 13.35 15.43 -0.25
CA PRO A 97 14.26 16.32 -0.96
C PRO A 97 14.45 17.65 -0.20
N ASP A 98 15.40 18.45 -0.68
CA ASP A 98 15.50 19.89 -0.42
C ASP A 98 15.55 20.32 1.07
N ILE A 99 16.12 19.46 1.93
CA ILE A 99 16.35 19.76 3.36
C ILE A 99 17.37 20.90 3.47
N GLN A 100 16.95 21.99 4.09
CA GLN A 100 17.76 23.18 4.33
C GLN A 100 18.18 23.28 5.80
N LEU A 101 17.33 22.80 6.72
CA LEU A 101 17.50 22.95 8.17
C LEU A 101 18.14 21.71 8.81
N ALA A 102 19.24 21.25 8.23
CA ALA A 102 19.93 20.02 8.62
C ALA A 102 20.46 20.05 10.06
N GLU A 103 20.85 21.24 10.54
CA GLU A 103 21.32 21.52 11.89
C GLU A 103 20.23 21.40 12.98
N CYS A 104 18.94 21.33 12.61
CA CYS A 104 17.85 21.08 13.55
C CYS A 104 17.75 19.59 14.00
N TYR A 105 18.44 18.69 13.29
CA TYR A 105 18.42 17.25 13.54
C TYR A 105 19.51 16.80 14.52
N GLY A 106 19.16 15.83 15.37
CA GLY A 106 20.07 15.12 16.28
C GLY A 106 19.84 13.61 16.25
N LEU A 107 20.80 12.84 16.75
CA LEU A 107 20.72 11.38 16.82
C LEU A 107 20.57 10.94 18.27
N ARG A 108 19.53 10.15 18.55
CA ARG A 108 19.23 9.67 19.91
C ARG A 108 19.46 8.17 19.99
N LEU A 109 20.33 7.75 20.89
CA LEU A 109 20.46 6.36 21.32
C LEU A 109 19.42 6.08 22.42
N LYS A 110 18.65 5.00 22.28
CA LYS A 110 17.69 4.53 23.28
C LYS A 110 17.92 3.06 23.58
N HIS A 111 17.93 2.70 24.86
CA HIS A 111 17.82 1.31 25.27
C HIS A 111 16.37 0.82 25.13
N VAL A 112 16.16 -0.37 24.58
CA VAL A 112 14.82 -0.92 24.28
C VAL A 112 14.16 -1.54 25.52
N LYS A 113 14.94 -1.85 26.58
CA LYS A 113 14.47 -2.54 27.80
C LYS A 113 14.35 -1.65 29.05
N SER A 114 14.81 -0.41 29.00
CA SER A 114 14.64 0.59 30.07
C SER A 114 14.22 1.94 29.47
N ASP A 115 13.94 2.92 30.32
CA ASP A 115 13.66 4.30 29.90
C ASP A 115 14.94 5.12 29.62
N GLU A 116 16.09 4.45 29.47
CA GLU A 116 17.39 5.06 29.27
C GLU A 116 17.57 5.60 27.84
N ILE A 117 17.94 6.88 27.76
CA ILE A 117 18.18 7.61 26.50
C ILE A 117 19.44 8.46 26.62
N HIS A 118 20.23 8.47 25.55
CA HIS A 118 21.43 9.29 25.39
C HIS A 118 21.33 10.03 24.04
N TRP A 119 21.35 11.35 24.07
CA TRP A 119 21.49 12.16 22.87
C TRP A 119 22.96 12.21 22.47
N LEU A 120 23.24 11.75 21.26
CA LEU A 120 24.59 11.62 20.74
C LEU A 120 25.01 12.96 20.15
N HIS A 121 25.87 13.67 20.88
CA HIS A 121 26.39 14.97 20.47
C HIS A 121 27.09 14.85 19.10
N PRO A 122 26.94 15.83 18.17
CA PRO A 122 27.38 15.67 16.78
C PRO A 122 28.89 15.45 16.60
N ASP A 123 29.72 15.91 17.54
CA ASP A 123 31.18 15.83 17.48
C ASP A 123 31.76 14.57 18.17
N LEU A 124 30.90 13.65 18.66
CA LEU A 124 31.30 12.31 19.10
C LEU A 124 31.61 11.41 17.90
N THR A 125 32.55 10.49 18.07
CA THR A 125 32.80 9.40 17.12
C THR A 125 31.94 8.16 17.41
N VAL A 126 31.71 7.32 16.40
CA VAL A 126 30.99 6.04 16.57
C VAL A 126 31.71 5.12 17.57
N GLY A 127 33.05 5.12 17.59
CA GLY A 127 33.86 4.41 18.58
C GLY A 127 33.63 4.90 20.01
N GLU A 128 33.67 6.22 20.25
CA GLU A 128 33.38 6.80 21.57
C GLU A 128 31.96 6.49 22.05
N VAL A 129 30.97 6.43 21.14
CA VAL A 129 29.59 6.02 21.48
C VAL A 129 29.53 4.54 21.88
N GLN A 130 30.24 3.67 21.17
CA GLN A 130 30.30 2.24 21.48
C GLN A 130 31.00 1.97 22.82
N GLU A 131 32.16 2.58 23.05
CA GLU A 131 32.94 2.41 24.28
C GLU A 131 32.24 2.97 25.53
N LYS A 132 31.39 3.99 25.36
CA LYS A 132 30.72 4.69 26.47
C LYS A 132 29.32 4.17 26.80
N TYR A 133 28.55 3.75 25.79
CA TYR A 133 27.15 3.38 25.95
C TYR A 133 26.87 1.93 25.51
N GLU A 134 27.30 1.52 24.32
CA GLU A 134 26.96 0.18 23.82
C GLU A 134 27.60 -0.94 24.66
N CYS A 135 28.80 -0.71 25.20
CA CYS A 135 29.53 -1.64 26.06
C CYS A 135 28.78 -2.13 27.32
N LEU A 136 27.72 -1.43 27.73
CA LEU A 136 26.94 -1.72 28.93
C LEU A 136 25.95 -2.88 28.74
N HIS A 137 25.46 -3.08 27.50
CA HIS A 137 24.35 -3.97 27.14
C HIS A 137 24.66 -4.68 25.79
N LEU A 138 23.72 -5.45 25.24
CA LEU A 138 23.91 -6.05 23.91
C LEU A 138 23.49 -5.06 22.81
N GLU A 139 24.22 -5.03 21.68
CA GLU A 139 23.92 -4.18 20.51
C GLU A 139 22.43 -4.25 20.08
N ALA A 140 21.85 -5.45 20.07
CA ALA A 140 20.44 -5.67 19.71
C ALA A 140 19.41 -5.16 20.75
N GLU A 141 19.87 -4.67 21.90
CA GLU A 141 19.05 -4.01 22.93
C GLU A 141 19.07 -2.48 22.77
N TRP A 142 19.96 -1.94 21.93
CA TRP A 142 20.05 -0.53 21.59
C TRP A 142 19.27 -0.19 20.31
N ARG A 143 18.92 1.09 20.18
CA ARG A 143 18.23 1.64 19.01
C ARG A 143 18.64 3.09 18.78
N TYR A 144 19.04 3.39 17.55
CA TYR A 144 19.29 4.75 17.08
C TYR A 144 18.01 5.32 16.45
N ASP A 145 17.55 6.48 16.93
CA ASP A 145 16.46 7.26 16.35
C ASP A 145 16.99 8.62 15.87
N LEU A 146 16.84 8.94 14.58
CA LEU A 146 17.04 10.30 14.07
C LEU A 146 15.82 11.15 14.43
N GLN A 147 16.03 12.30 15.07
CA GLN A 147 14.95 13.19 15.51
C GLN A 147 15.31 14.65 15.27
N ILE A 148 14.30 15.52 15.12
CA ILE A 148 14.48 16.97 15.25
C ILE A 148 14.50 17.30 16.74
N ARG A 149 15.51 18.05 17.19
CA ARG A 149 15.71 18.40 18.60
C ARG A 149 15.85 19.91 18.83
N TYR A 150 16.63 20.56 17.98
CA TYR A 150 16.94 21.98 18.11
C TYR A 150 15.99 22.77 17.20
N LEU A 151 15.32 23.79 17.74
CA LEU A 151 14.29 24.55 17.04
C LEU A 151 14.71 26.02 16.85
N PRO A 152 14.57 26.60 15.64
CA PRO A 152 14.72 28.05 15.46
C PRO A 152 13.71 28.84 16.33
N GLU A 153 13.99 30.12 16.63
CA GLU A 153 13.08 30.91 17.47
C GLU A 153 11.67 31.02 16.86
N ASP A 154 11.61 31.24 15.53
CA ASP A 154 10.39 31.19 14.71
C ASP A 154 10.28 29.86 13.93
N PHE A 155 10.49 28.71 14.58
CA PHE A 155 10.55 27.40 13.89
C PHE A 155 9.35 27.10 12.99
N ILE A 156 8.14 27.52 13.35
CA ILE A 156 6.93 27.31 12.52
C ILE A 156 7.02 28.02 11.17
N GLU A 157 7.62 29.21 11.10
CA GLU A 157 7.78 29.94 9.84
C GLU A 157 8.95 29.37 9.03
N ARG A 158 10.10 29.12 9.67
CA ARG A 158 11.27 28.47 9.03
C ARG A 158 10.93 27.09 8.47
N PHE A 159 10.11 26.31 9.17
CA PHE A 159 9.71 24.98 8.70
C PHE A 159 8.73 25.06 7.50
N LYS A 160 8.00 26.16 7.27
CA LYS A 160 7.24 26.30 6.00
C LYS A 160 8.16 26.46 4.78
N GLU A 161 9.35 27.03 4.99
CA GLU A 161 10.38 27.17 3.95
C GLU A 161 11.02 25.79 3.64
N ASP A 162 11.25 24.97 4.67
CA ASP A 162 11.67 23.56 4.56
C ASP A 162 10.52 22.58 4.83
N ARG A 163 9.71 22.34 3.79
CA ARG A 163 8.56 21.42 3.84
C ARG A 163 8.93 19.99 4.26
N THR A 164 10.15 19.53 3.99
CA THR A 164 10.60 18.19 4.39
C THR A 164 10.81 18.13 5.90
N THR A 165 11.49 19.12 6.48
CA THR A 165 11.67 19.28 7.92
C THR A 165 10.33 19.46 8.65
N LEU A 166 9.40 20.28 8.11
CA LEU A 166 8.03 20.41 8.67
C LEU A 166 7.28 19.08 8.73
N LEU A 167 7.33 18.31 7.64
CA LEU A 167 6.67 17.01 7.55
C LEU A 167 7.32 15.97 8.47
N TYR A 168 8.65 16.01 8.65
CA TYR A 168 9.36 15.14 9.56
C TYR A 168 9.01 15.46 11.04
N PHE A 169 9.03 16.74 11.41
CA PHE A 169 8.65 17.21 12.74
C PHE A 169 7.20 16.85 13.07
N TYR A 170 6.30 17.02 12.10
CA TYR A 170 4.91 16.57 12.20
C TYR A 170 4.80 15.06 12.49
N GLN A 171 5.53 14.21 11.75
CA GLN A 171 5.47 12.76 11.94
C GLN A 171 6.08 12.32 13.28
N GLN A 172 7.14 12.98 13.73
CA GLN A 172 7.73 12.80 15.06
C GLN A 172 6.70 13.08 16.16
N LEU A 173 6.10 14.28 16.16
CA LEU A 173 5.09 14.66 17.15
C LEU A 173 3.80 13.84 17.05
N ARG A 174 3.39 13.40 15.85
CA ARG A 174 2.28 12.44 15.70
C ARG A 174 2.64 11.08 16.33
N SER A 175 3.86 10.59 16.15
CA SER A 175 4.31 9.32 16.73
C SER A 175 4.35 9.39 18.25
N GLU A 176 4.87 10.48 18.80
CA GLU A 176 4.85 10.74 20.23
C GLU A 176 3.41 10.91 20.76
N TYR A 177 2.55 11.64 20.06
CA TYR A 177 1.13 11.75 20.40
C TYR A 177 0.45 10.37 20.51
N MET A 178 0.57 9.52 19.49
CA MET A 178 -0.06 8.20 19.48
C MET A 178 0.47 7.25 20.56
N GLN A 179 1.74 7.39 20.96
CA GLN A 179 2.36 6.55 21.99
C GLN A 179 2.11 7.07 23.42
N ASN A 180 2.27 8.38 23.63
CA ASN A 180 2.38 8.98 24.96
C ASN A 180 1.14 9.76 25.40
N TYR A 181 0.30 10.25 24.48
CA TYR A 181 -0.75 11.24 24.78
C TYR A 181 -2.16 10.90 24.29
N ALA A 182 -2.33 10.07 23.27
CA ALA A 182 -3.63 9.80 22.64
C ALA A 182 -4.66 9.14 23.59
N SER A 183 -4.20 8.42 24.61
CA SER A 183 -5.02 7.85 25.68
C SER A 183 -5.27 8.81 26.87
N LYS A 184 -4.70 10.02 26.84
CA LYS A 184 -4.75 11.03 27.92
C LYS A 184 -5.51 12.31 27.52
N VAL A 185 -5.65 12.57 26.21
CA VAL A 185 -6.47 13.67 25.67
C VAL A 185 -7.96 13.33 25.73
N SER A 186 -8.83 14.34 25.55
CA SER A 186 -10.27 14.10 25.42
C SER A 186 -10.64 13.44 24.10
N GLU A 187 -11.73 12.67 24.07
CA GLU A 187 -12.25 12.03 22.85
C GLU A 187 -12.45 13.03 21.70
N GLY A 188 -12.91 14.26 22.01
CA GLY A 188 -13.08 15.33 21.03
C GLY A 188 -11.76 15.80 20.42
N MET A 189 -10.70 15.93 21.23
CA MET A 189 -9.37 16.31 20.74
C MET A 189 -8.74 15.18 19.91
N ALA A 190 -8.85 13.92 20.36
CA ALA A 190 -8.39 12.77 19.60
C ALA A 190 -9.12 12.62 18.25
N LEU A 191 -10.43 12.87 18.22
CA LEU A 191 -11.24 12.89 17.00
C LEU A 191 -10.78 14.00 16.03
N GLN A 192 -10.46 15.20 16.52
CA GLN A 192 -9.94 16.29 15.70
C GLN A 192 -8.57 15.96 15.11
N LEU A 193 -7.61 15.52 15.94
CA LEU A 193 -6.26 15.17 15.52
C LEU A 193 -6.25 14.01 14.50
N GLY A 194 -7.06 12.98 14.73
CA GLY A 194 -7.22 11.86 13.79
C GLY A 194 -7.89 12.25 12.48
N CYS A 195 -8.89 13.15 12.50
CA CYS A 195 -9.51 13.66 11.26
C CYS A 195 -8.55 14.57 10.46
N LEU A 196 -7.65 15.30 11.12
CA LEU A 196 -6.61 16.10 10.46
C LEU A 196 -5.57 15.20 9.77
N GLU A 197 -5.10 14.14 10.43
CA GLU A 197 -4.23 13.15 9.78
C GLU A 197 -4.96 12.42 8.65
N LEU A 198 -6.24 12.07 8.82
CA LEU A 198 -7.01 11.40 7.77
C LEU A 198 -7.13 12.27 6.51
N ARG A 199 -7.32 13.59 6.63
CA ARG A 199 -7.30 14.54 5.50
C ARG A 199 -5.91 14.66 4.89
N ARG A 200 -4.85 14.75 5.71
CA ARG A 200 -3.46 14.90 5.25
C ARG A 200 -2.96 13.65 4.52
N PHE A 201 -3.19 12.48 5.09
CA PHE A 201 -2.78 11.18 4.56
C PHE A 201 -3.51 10.84 3.24
N TYR A 202 -4.78 11.23 3.13
CA TYR A 202 -5.58 11.13 1.91
C TYR A 202 -5.77 12.49 1.22
N LYS A 203 -4.70 13.26 1.05
CA LYS A 203 -4.75 14.63 0.46
C LYS A 203 -5.37 14.73 -0.94
N ASP A 204 -5.36 13.67 -1.73
CA ASP A 204 -5.99 13.61 -3.07
C ASP A 204 -7.49 13.27 -3.01
N MET A 205 -8.02 12.82 -1.87
CA MET A 205 -9.37 12.26 -1.75
C MET A 205 -10.46 13.35 -1.81
N PRO A 206 -11.59 13.13 -2.51
CA PRO A 206 -12.72 14.07 -2.55
C PRO A 206 -13.25 14.44 -1.15
N HIS A 207 -13.73 15.67 -0.99
CA HIS A 207 -14.16 16.22 0.30
C HIS A 207 -15.34 15.45 0.94
N ASN A 208 -16.21 14.85 0.12
CA ASN A 208 -17.37 14.06 0.52
C ASN A 208 -17.12 12.53 0.45
N ALA A 209 -15.88 12.09 0.21
CA ALA A 209 -15.61 10.68 -0.05
C ALA A 209 -15.99 9.75 1.11
N LEU A 210 -15.88 10.21 2.36
CA LEU A 210 -16.21 9.44 3.57
C LEU A 210 -17.70 9.40 3.88
N ASP A 211 -18.54 10.23 3.22
CA ASP A 211 -20.00 10.12 3.34
C ASP A 211 -20.52 8.83 2.67
N LYS A 212 -19.78 8.30 1.68
CA LYS A 212 -20.09 7.02 1.04
C LYS A 212 -19.75 5.86 1.99
N LYS A 213 -20.78 5.09 2.36
CA LYS A 213 -20.69 3.94 3.27
C LYS A 213 -19.57 2.95 2.90
N SER A 214 -19.41 2.62 1.62
CA SER A 214 -18.38 1.69 1.11
C SER A 214 -16.96 2.21 1.31
N ASN A 215 -16.70 3.49 1.05
CA ASN A 215 -15.39 4.11 1.27
C ASN A 215 -15.02 4.11 2.76
N PHE A 216 -15.99 4.34 3.65
CA PHE A 216 -15.74 4.22 5.09
C PHE A 216 -15.50 2.76 5.50
N GLU A 217 -16.27 1.80 4.98
CA GLU A 217 -16.09 0.38 5.30
C GLU A 217 -14.79 -0.21 4.71
N PHE A 218 -14.23 0.39 3.67
CA PHE A 218 -12.86 0.15 3.22
C PHE A 218 -11.84 0.68 4.23
N LEU A 219 -11.95 1.94 4.66
CA LEU A 219 -11.07 2.53 5.69
C LEU A 219 -11.08 1.73 7.00
N GLU A 220 -12.26 1.30 7.44
CA GLU A 220 -12.49 0.55 8.69
C GLU A 220 -11.94 -0.89 8.66
N LYS A 221 -11.82 -1.52 7.47
CA LYS A 221 -11.39 -2.93 7.33
C LYS A 221 -9.99 -3.12 6.73
N GLU A 222 -9.63 -2.34 5.72
CA GLU A 222 -8.44 -2.54 4.87
C GLU A 222 -7.28 -1.61 5.25
N VAL A 223 -7.53 -0.64 6.13
CA VAL A 223 -6.55 0.37 6.57
C VAL A 223 -6.39 0.39 8.09
N GLY A 224 -7.50 0.17 8.82
CA GLY A 224 -7.54 0.29 10.27
C GLY A 224 -7.80 1.74 10.70
N LEU A 225 -8.70 1.92 11.67
CA LEU A 225 -8.95 3.23 12.30
C LEU A 225 -7.91 3.53 13.40
N ASP A 226 -7.19 2.52 13.89
CA ASP A 226 -6.11 2.59 14.88
C ASP A 226 -4.90 3.40 14.40
N LEU A 227 -4.66 3.45 13.08
CA LEU A 227 -3.67 4.33 12.47
C LEU A 227 -3.96 5.83 12.71
N PHE A 228 -5.23 6.20 12.88
CA PHE A 228 -5.71 7.59 12.96
C PHE A 228 -6.23 7.96 14.35
N PHE A 229 -6.80 7.01 15.08
CA PHE A 229 -7.53 7.23 16.34
C PHE A 229 -7.12 6.17 17.39
N PRO A 230 -6.93 6.56 18.67
CA PRO A 230 -6.54 5.62 19.72
C PRO A 230 -7.56 4.49 19.91
N SER A 231 -7.09 3.26 20.17
CA SER A 231 -7.91 2.05 20.30
C SER A 231 -9.04 2.20 21.32
N GLN A 232 -8.82 2.95 22.41
CA GLN A 232 -9.82 3.21 23.44
C GLN A 232 -11.10 3.87 22.87
N MET A 233 -11.00 4.70 21.82
CA MET A 233 -12.19 5.26 21.17
C MET A 233 -12.98 4.21 20.38
N GLN A 234 -12.30 3.21 19.79
CA GLN A 234 -12.95 2.12 19.05
C GLN A 234 -13.59 1.10 19.99
N GLU A 235 -13.01 0.91 21.18
CA GLU A 235 -13.53 0.03 22.23
C GLU A 235 -14.71 0.67 22.97
N ASN A 236 -14.64 1.97 23.29
CA ASN A 236 -15.68 2.68 24.05
C ASN A 236 -16.90 3.08 23.21
N LEU A 237 -16.72 3.42 21.93
CA LEU A 237 -17.78 3.95 21.08
C LEU A 237 -18.37 2.89 20.13
N LYS A 238 -19.70 2.80 20.07
CA LYS A 238 -20.38 1.90 19.12
C LYS A 238 -19.98 2.27 17.69
N PRO A 239 -19.61 1.32 16.79
CA PRO A 239 -19.06 1.65 15.47
C PRO A 239 -19.92 2.61 14.62
N LYS A 240 -21.26 2.47 14.67
CA LYS A 240 -22.18 3.40 13.97
C LYS A 240 -22.13 4.84 14.51
N GLN A 241 -21.87 5.02 15.81
CA GLN A 241 -21.70 6.33 16.45
C GLN A 241 -20.32 6.90 16.11
N PHE A 242 -19.26 6.10 16.24
CA PHE A 242 -17.90 6.52 15.93
C PHE A 242 -17.73 6.93 14.46
N ARG A 243 -18.26 6.12 13.52
CA ARG A 243 -18.35 6.44 12.09
C ARG A 243 -19.00 7.81 11.85
N LYS A 244 -20.15 8.08 12.49
CA LYS A 244 -20.85 9.37 12.36
C LYS A 244 -20.03 10.53 12.93
N MET A 245 -19.37 10.34 14.07
CA MET A 245 -18.50 11.34 14.68
C MET A 245 -17.29 11.68 13.80
N ILE A 246 -16.67 10.69 13.16
CA ILE A 246 -15.59 10.90 12.18
C ILE A 246 -16.11 11.66 10.96
N GLN A 247 -17.23 11.23 10.35
CA GLN A 247 -17.83 11.90 9.18
C GLN A 247 -18.13 13.38 9.47
N GLN A 248 -18.82 13.68 10.60
CA GLN A 248 -19.18 15.05 10.98
C GLN A 248 -17.97 15.94 11.32
N THR A 249 -16.87 15.36 11.82
CA THR A 249 -15.65 16.12 12.14
C THR A 249 -14.77 16.33 10.91
N PHE A 250 -14.63 15.30 10.07
CA PHE A 250 -13.87 15.37 8.82
C PHE A 250 -14.40 16.44 7.87
N GLN A 251 -15.73 16.64 7.79
CA GLN A 251 -16.35 17.70 6.98
C GLN A 251 -15.82 19.12 7.31
N GLN A 252 -15.36 19.38 8.55
CA GLN A 252 -14.74 20.66 8.94
C GLN A 252 -13.35 20.86 8.33
N TYR A 253 -12.66 19.77 7.97
CA TYR A 253 -11.28 19.75 7.48
C TYR A 253 -11.18 19.30 6.02
N ALA A 254 -12.29 18.90 5.40
CA ALA A 254 -12.34 18.22 4.11
C ALA A 254 -11.79 19.02 2.92
N LEU A 255 -11.63 20.35 3.07
CA LEU A 255 -11.04 21.27 2.09
C LEU A 255 -9.58 21.65 2.38
N LEU A 256 -9.01 21.24 3.53
CA LEU A 256 -7.65 21.60 3.92
C LEU A 256 -6.59 20.84 3.11
N ARG A 257 -5.51 21.55 2.80
CA ARG A 257 -4.28 21.05 2.17
C ARG A 257 -3.40 20.35 3.21
N GLU A 258 -2.44 19.55 2.73
CA GLU A 258 -1.50 18.80 3.57
C GLU A 258 -0.78 19.68 4.61
N GLU A 259 -0.28 20.85 4.21
CA GLU A 259 0.40 21.81 5.09
C GLU A 259 -0.55 22.43 6.12
N GLU A 260 -1.76 22.83 5.70
CA GLU A 260 -2.78 23.39 6.58
C GLU A 260 -3.24 22.37 7.63
N CYS A 261 -3.34 21.09 7.26
CA CYS A 261 -3.59 20.00 8.21
C CYS A 261 -2.45 19.84 9.22
N ILE A 262 -1.18 19.92 8.78
CA ILE A 262 0.00 19.83 9.65
C ILE A 262 0.00 20.99 10.66
N LEU A 263 -0.05 22.24 10.18
CA LEU A 263 -0.01 23.43 11.04
C LEU A 263 -1.19 23.43 12.04
N LYS A 264 -2.38 23.04 11.59
CA LYS A 264 -3.57 22.97 12.46
C LYS A 264 -3.49 21.82 13.47
N PHE A 265 -2.85 20.69 13.13
CA PHE A 265 -2.58 19.61 14.08
C PHE A 265 -1.57 20.04 15.14
N LEU A 266 -0.45 20.67 14.74
CA LEU A 266 0.57 21.18 15.66
C LEU A 266 -0.04 22.20 16.64
N HIS A 267 -0.83 23.14 16.14
CA HIS A 267 -1.59 24.07 16.97
C HIS A 267 -2.53 23.34 17.95
N THR A 268 -3.36 22.40 17.48
CA THR A 268 -4.26 21.63 18.38
C THR A 268 -3.49 20.78 19.40
N LEU A 269 -2.33 20.22 19.07
CA LEU A 269 -1.51 19.45 20.01
C LEU A 269 -0.89 20.37 21.10
N SER A 270 -0.42 21.56 20.71
CA SER A 270 0.22 22.55 21.60
C SER A 270 -0.66 23.09 22.73
N THR A 271 -1.99 22.96 22.63
CA THR A 271 -2.91 23.34 23.72
C THR A 271 -2.98 22.29 24.85
N PHE A 272 -2.25 21.18 24.75
CA PHE A 272 -2.22 20.09 25.73
C PHE A 272 -0.81 19.58 26.04
N ALA A 273 0.01 19.38 25.00
CA ALA A 273 1.40 18.95 25.12
C ALA A 273 2.35 20.12 24.85
N ASN A 274 3.50 20.14 25.54
CA ASN A 274 4.61 21.00 25.15
C ASN A 274 5.26 20.41 23.89
N ILE A 275 5.46 21.23 22.85
CA ILE A 275 6.01 20.78 21.56
C ILE A 275 7.26 21.54 21.13
N ASP A 276 7.64 22.63 21.83
CA ASP A 276 8.81 23.45 21.52
C ASP A 276 9.88 23.45 22.62
N GLN A 277 9.65 22.83 23.78
CA GLN A 277 10.59 22.85 24.91
C GLN A 277 10.68 21.49 25.64
N GLU A 278 11.89 21.07 26.00
CA GLU A 278 12.15 19.95 26.92
C GLU A 278 12.11 20.43 28.39
N SER A 279 11.69 19.56 29.32
CA SER A 279 11.57 19.88 30.75
C SER A 279 12.38 18.91 31.61
N TYR A 280 13.19 19.45 32.52
CA TYR A 280 14.15 18.72 33.38
C TYR A 280 13.93 19.08 34.85
N ARG A 281 14.04 18.11 35.77
CA ARG A 281 13.77 18.35 37.21
C ARG A 281 15.05 18.22 38.04
N CYS A 282 15.69 19.35 38.28
CA CYS A 282 17.07 19.46 38.77
C CYS A 282 17.19 20.35 40.02
N GLU A 283 18.33 20.32 40.71
CA GLU A 283 18.69 21.27 41.78
C GLU A 283 19.54 22.41 41.20
N LEU A 284 19.12 23.68 41.32
CA LEU A 284 19.98 24.84 41.06
C LEU A 284 20.90 25.10 42.26
N ILE A 285 22.19 25.32 42.01
CA ILE A 285 23.18 25.63 43.05
C ILE A 285 23.42 27.14 43.08
N GLN A 286 22.83 27.84 44.05
CA GLN A 286 22.96 29.29 44.25
C GLN A 286 23.33 29.62 45.71
N GLY A 287 24.41 29.02 46.21
CA GLY A 287 24.82 29.06 47.62
C GLY A 287 24.01 28.13 48.54
N TRP A 288 22.74 27.92 48.20
CA TRP A 288 21.90 26.81 48.66
C TRP A 288 21.35 26.05 47.44
N ASN A 289 20.97 24.79 47.63
CA ASN A 289 20.39 23.98 46.56
C ASN A 289 18.85 24.15 46.54
N ILE A 290 18.29 24.46 45.37
CA ILE A 290 16.84 24.63 45.18
C ILE A 290 16.37 23.69 44.06
N THR A 291 15.49 22.75 44.36
CA THR A 291 14.87 21.89 43.34
C THR A 291 13.88 22.69 42.50
N VAL A 292 13.98 22.61 41.17
CA VAL A 292 13.15 23.34 40.21
C VAL A 292 12.75 22.43 39.04
N ASP A 293 11.66 22.79 38.37
CA ASP A 293 11.41 22.32 37.00
C ASP A 293 12.03 23.36 36.05
N LEU A 294 13.12 22.97 35.37
CA LEU A 294 13.83 23.74 34.36
C LEU A 294 13.24 23.43 32.98
N VAL A 295 13.08 24.45 32.14
CA VAL A 295 12.51 24.34 30.80
C VAL A 295 13.49 24.93 29.79
N ILE A 296 13.83 24.16 28.77
CA ILE A 296 14.80 24.54 27.73
C ILE A 296 14.14 24.38 26.36
N GLY A 297 14.16 25.45 25.57
CA GLY A 297 13.68 25.47 24.18
C GLY A 297 14.18 26.74 23.49
N PRO A 298 13.67 27.10 22.29
CA PRO A 298 14.20 28.20 21.46
C PRO A 298 14.33 29.53 22.21
N LYS A 299 13.45 29.77 23.18
CA LYS A 299 13.30 31.04 23.91
C LYS A 299 14.22 31.13 25.14
N GLY A 300 15.30 30.35 25.18
CA GLY A 300 16.31 30.32 26.26
C GLY A 300 16.01 29.33 27.39
N ILE A 301 16.90 29.30 28.39
CA ILE A 301 16.81 28.47 29.60
C ILE A 301 15.95 29.18 30.63
N ARG A 302 14.91 28.50 31.13
CA ARG A 302 13.86 29.08 31.98
C ARG A 302 13.57 28.21 33.21
N GLN A 303 13.14 28.85 34.29
CA GLN A 303 12.66 28.22 35.52
C GLN A 303 11.14 28.29 35.60
N MET A 304 10.49 27.18 35.94
CA MET A 304 9.07 27.13 36.25
C MET A 304 8.88 26.81 37.74
N THR A 305 8.08 27.62 38.44
CA THR A 305 7.86 27.53 39.90
C THR A 305 6.51 26.91 40.26
N SER A 306 5.53 26.99 39.37
CA SER A 306 4.29 26.20 39.37
C SER A 306 3.76 26.10 37.94
N LYS A 307 2.81 25.20 37.68
CA LYS A 307 2.22 24.98 36.35
C LYS A 307 1.43 26.18 35.80
N GLU A 308 1.02 27.11 36.66
CA GLU A 308 0.29 28.33 36.28
C GLU A 308 1.16 29.60 36.32
N ALA A 309 2.41 29.51 36.79
CA ALA A 309 3.31 30.65 36.91
C ALA A 309 4.01 30.97 35.58
N LYS A 310 4.21 32.25 35.28
CA LYS A 310 5.01 32.70 34.12
C LYS A 310 6.47 32.24 34.30
N PRO A 311 7.09 31.53 33.35
CA PRO A 311 8.48 31.09 33.47
C PRO A 311 9.46 32.26 33.56
N THR A 312 10.40 32.17 34.50
CA THR A 312 11.49 33.13 34.70
C THR A 312 12.67 32.76 33.81
N CYS A 313 13.24 33.69 33.04
CA CYS A 313 14.45 33.41 32.26
C CYS A 313 15.68 33.39 33.18
N LEU A 314 16.54 32.37 33.04
CA LEU A 314 17.81 32.24 33.75
C LEU A 314 19.01 32.57 32.84
N ALA A 315 18.96 32.14 31.58
CA ALA A 315 19.98 32.42 30.59
C ALA A 315 19.41 32.38 29.16
N GLU A 316 19.97 33.19 28.28
CA GLU A 316 19.77 33.12 26.83
C GLU A 316 21.02 32.52 26.18
N PHE A 317 20.87 31.70 25.13
CA PHE A 317 21.98 30.94 24.55
C PHE A 317 23.14 31.82 24.07
N LYS A 318 22.83 33.01 23.52
CA LYS A 318 23.83 34.03 23.12
C LYS A 318 24.74 34.54 24.24
N HIS A 319 24.40 34.28 25.51
CA HIS A 319 25.20 34.65 26.67
C HIS A 319 26.02 33.47 27.23
N ILE A 320 25.89 32.26 26.69
CA ILE A 320 26.64 31.08 27.14
C ILE A 320 27.99 31.06 26.43
N LYS A 321 29.07 30.80 27.19
CA LYS A 321 30.46 30.77 26.71
C LYS A 321 31.16 29.44 26.88
N SER A 322 30.67 28.60 27.78
CA SER A 322 31.21 27.26 28.03
C SER A 322 30.19 26.40 28.74
N ILE A 323 30.23 25.10 28.44
CA ILE A 323 29.36 24.07 28.99
C ILE A 323 30.29 22.99 29.56
N LYS A 324 30.07 22.56 30.79
CA LYS A 324 30.90 21.52 31.42
C LYS A 324 30.05 20.57 32.25
N CYS A 325 30.16 19.28 31.97
CA CYS A 325 29.62 18.22 32.82
C CYS A 325 30.70 17.72 33.80
N SER A 326 30.27 17.33 35.00
CA SER A 326 31.12 16.65 35.99
C SER A 326 30.29 15.70 36.85
N SER A 327 30.76 14.46 36.97
CA SER A 327 30.18 13.49 37.90
C SER A 327 30.43 13.90 39.36
N VAL A 328 29.46 13.63 40.22
CA VAL A 328 29.53 13.81 41.68
C VAL A 328 29.39 12.44 42.34
N GLU A 329 29.79 12.35 43.61
CA GLU A 329 29.49 11.20 44.46
C GLU A 329 27.97 10.89 44.46
N GLU A 330 27.62 9.63 44.74
CA GLU A 330 26.25 9.08 44.62
C GLU A 330 25.68 8.98 43.19
N GLY A 331 26.50 9.16 42.14
CA GLY A 331 26.09 8.95 40.73
C GLY A 331 25.28 10.10 40.11
N ARG A 332 25.04 11.16 40.89
CA ARG A 332 24.52 12.45 40.40
C ARG A 332 25.59 13.20 39.62
N ALA A 333 25.21 14.22 38.86
CA ALA A 333 26.16 15.06 38.14
C ALA A 333 25.84 16.56 38.29
N VAL A 334 26.81 17.39 37.93
CA VAL A 334 26.67 18.85 37.83
C VAL A 334 27.03 19.31 36.42
N LEU A 335 26.08 20.01 35.81
CA LEU A 335 26.21 20.79 34.59
C LEU A 335 26.51 22.24 34.98
N GLN A 336 27.64 22.77 34.51
CA GLN A 336 28.10 24.13 34.79
C GLN A 336 28.14 24.94 33.49
N LEU A 337 27.46 26.08 33.47
CA LEU A 337 27.34 26.99 32.33
C LEU A 337 28.09 28.30 32.64
N GLY A 338 29.13 28.60 31.86
CA GLY A 338 29.83 29.88 31.90
C GLY A 338 29.05 30.96 31.17
N LEU A 339 28.77 32.09 31.82
CA LEU A 339 27.94 33.17 31.27
C LEU A 339 28.76 34.43 30.95
N SER A 340 28.34 35.17 29.92
CA SER A 340 28.95 36.44 29.51
C SER A 340 28.58 37.58 30.47
N GLY A 341 29.58 38.27 31.00
CA GLY A 341 29.38 39.49 31.82
C GLY A 341 29.22 39.24 33.32
N THR A 342 29.09 37.99 33.77
CA THR A 342 29.04 37.62 35.20
C THR A 342 30.16 36.64 35.56
N PRO A 343 30.91 36.85 36.66
CA PRO A 343 31.93 35.89 37.12
C PRO A 343 31.32 34.61 37.72
N GLN A 344 30.02 34.62 38.02
CA GLN A 344 29.29 33.48 38.56
C GLN A 344 28.72 32.63 37.41
N SER A 345 29.12 31.35 37.36
CA SER A 345 28.54 30.34 36.47
C SER A 345 27.19 29.86 36.99
N LEU A 346 26.23 29.57 36.10
CA LEU A 346 25.01 28.86 36.46
C LEU A 346 25.33 27.36 36.62
N ALA A 347 25.20 26.82 37.83
CA ALA A 347 25.45 25.42 38.13
C ALA A 347 24.14 24.69 38.45
N ILE A 348 23.93 23.57 37.77
CA ILE A 348 22.70 22.77 37.77
C ILE A 348 23.08 21.33 38.10
N LYS A 349 22.47 20.75 39.13
CA LYS A 349 22.73 19.37 39.56
C LYS A 349 21.57 18.47 39.16
N THR A 350 21.90 17.40 38.45
CA THR A 350 20.98 16.44 37.83
C THR A 350 20.88 15.15 38.66
N ALA A 351 19.88 14.32 38.36
CA ALA A 351 19.73 12.99 38.95
C ALA A 351 20.79 12.00 38.44
N SER A 352 21.30 12.19 37.22
CA SER A 352 22.34 11.33 36.62
C SER A 352 23.30 12.10 35.71
N LEU A 353 24.44 11.48 35.37
CA LEU A 353 25.36 12.01 34.35
C LEU A 353 24.70 12.05 32.95
N ALA A 354 23.95 11.02 32.58
CA ALA A 354 23.22 10.98 31.31
C ALA A 354 22.23 12.16 31.16
N GLU A 355 21.54 12.54 32.23
CA GLU A 355 20.68 13.73 32.24
C GLU A 355 21.49 15.02 32.02
N ALA A 356 22.65 15.17 32.66
CA ALA A 356 23.52 16.34 32.45
C ALA A 356 24.08 16.40 31.02
N GLU A 357 24.43 15.27 30.41
CA GLU A 357 24.90 15.19 29.02
C GLU A 357 23.77 15.47 28.02
N ASN A 358 22.57 14.91 28.25
CA ASN A 358 21.37 15.20 27.46
C ASN A 358 21.00 16.69 27.50
N MET A 359 21.15 17.35 28.66
CA MET A 359 20.97 18.80 28.80
C MET A 359 22.09 19.60 28.14
N ALA A 360 23.35 19.15 28.25
CA ALA A 360 24.50 19.81 27.65
C ALA A 360 24.40 19.86 26.12
N ASP A 361 24.08 18.72 25.48
CA ASP A 361 23.87 18.65 24.03
C ASP A 361 22.71 19.55 23.56
N LEU A 362 21.60 19.59 24.30
CA LEU A 362 20.46 20.46 23.99
C LEU A 362 20.87 21.94 23.98
N ILE A 363 21.54 22.38 25.05
CA ILE A 363 22.00 23.76 25.22
C ILE A 363 23.05 24.11 24.17
N ASP A 364 24.01 23.22 23.92
CA ASP A 364 25.04 23.41 22.90
C ASP A 364 24.44 23.52 21.51
N GLY A 365 23.46 22.66 21.16
CA GLY A 365 22.75 22.73 19.89
C GLY A 365 21.99 24.03 19.68
N TYR A 366 21.32 24.56 20.70
CA TYR A 366 20.74 25.91 20.63
C TYR A 366 21.82 27.01 20.52
N CYS A 367 22.99 26.86 21.16
CA CYS A 367 24.11 27.79 21.03
C CYS A 367 24.72 27.78 19.61
N ARG A 368 24.89 26.61 19.00
CA ARG A 368 25.32 26.46 17.59
C ARG A 368 24.29 27.13 16.65
N LEU A 369 23.02 26.76 16.80
CA LEU A 369 21.89 27.21 15.97
C LEU A 369 21.63 28.72 16.01
N GLN A 370 21.74 29.36 17.18
CA GLN A 370 21.48 30.79 17.35
C GLN A 370 22.75 31.66 17.30
N GLY A 371 23.91 31.10 17.64
CA GLY A 371 25.18 31.83 17.70
C GLY A 371 25.94 31.86 16.38
N GLY A 372 25.60 31.00 15.41
CA GLY A 372 26.41 30.84 14.19
C GLY A 372 27.79 30.23 14.47
N LEU A 373 27.84 29.30 15.43
CA LEU A 373 29.08 28.67 15.90
C LEU A 373 29.17 27.23 15.36
N ASP A 374 30.13 26.97 14.47
CA ASP A 374 30.41 25.62 13.94
C ASP A 374 31.04 24.67 14.98
N THR A 375 31.55 25.22 16.08
CA THR A 375 32.28 24.52 17.16
C THR A 375 31.47 24.43 18.43
N SER A 376 31.48 23.26 19.09
CA SER A 376 30.87 23.08 20.41
C SER A 376 31.48 23.96 21.51
N LEU A 377 30.64 24.37 22.46
CA LEU A 377 31.01 25.02 23.73
C LEU A 377 31.25 24.00 24.87
N ILE A 378 31.07 22.69 24.61
CA ILE A 378 31.26 21.63 25.61
C ILE A 378 32.77 21.40 25.85
N ILE A 379 33.20 21.62 27.08
CA ILE A 379 34.58 21.36 27.52
C ILE A 379 34.71 19.88 27.87
N PHE A 380 34.99 19.05 26.87
CA PHE A 380 35.38 17.66 27.07
C PHE A 380 36.69 17.58 27.88
N PRO A 381 36.79 16.70 28.90
CA PRO A 381 38.07 16.34 29.51
C PRO A 381 39.03 15.85 28.42
N SER A 382 40.14 16.58 28.27
CA SER A 382 40.83 16.64 26.97
C SER A 382 41.48 15.32 26.53
N ARG A 383 41.54 15.09 25.20
CA ARG A 383 42.25 14.00 24.51
C ARG A 383 43.80 14.11 24.67
N VAL A 384 44.29 14.22 25.90
CA VAL A 384 45.73 14.32 26.24
C VAL A 384 46.30 12.92 26.39
N GLY A 385 46.63 12.31 25.25
CA GLY A 385 46.99 10.89 25.20
C GLY A 385 47.90 10.43 24.07
N LEU A 386 48.42 11.32 23.20
CA LEU A 386 49.53 11.05 22.25
C LEU A 386 49.89 12.34 21.49
N GLY A 387 50.93 13.07 21.94
CA GLY A 387 51.41 14.29 21.27
C GLY A 387 52.35 15.12 22.16
N PRO A 388 53.52 15.59 21.67
CA PRO A 388 54.52 16.28 22.50
C PRO A 388 54.16 17.75 22.79
N HIS A 389 54.63 18.26 23.94
CA HIS A 389 54.29 19.58 24.48
C HIS A 389 54.69 20.76 23.57
N PRO A 390 53.84 21.80 23.43
CA PRO A 390 54.26 23.10 22.90
C PRO A 390 54.92 23.97 23.99
N THR A 391 56.10 24.53 23.69
CA THR A 391 56.76 25.55 24.52
C THR A 391 56.25 26.97 24.21
N PRO A 392 56.22 27.90 25.19
CA PRO A 392 55.63 29.23 25.00
C PRO A 392 56.54 30.21 24.22
N PRO A 393 55.99 31.02 23.31
CA PRO A 393 56.73 32.11 22.65
C PRO A 393 56.72 33.42 23.46
N THR A 394 57.77 34.22 23.29
CA THR A 394 57.89 35.62 23.76
C THR A 394 57.97 36.60 22.56
N PRO A 395 57.76 37.93 22.76
CA PRO A 395 56.93 38.68 21.81
C PRO A 395 57.66 39.62 20.83
N LEU A 396 56.97 39.92 19.71
CA LEU A 396 56.79 41.21 19.00
C LEU A 396 58.00 42.18 18.82
N PRO A 397 58.18 42.77 17.61
CA PRO A 397 57.22 43.81 17.16
C PRO A 397 56.87 43.92 15.67
N ASP A 398 55.69 44.50 15.46
CA ASP A 398 55.13 45.16 14.25
C ASP A 398 55.71 46.60 14.12
N PRO A 399 55.34 47.49 13.15
CA PRO A 399 54.52 47.33 11.94
C PRO A 399 55.16 47.96 10.66
N HIS A 400 54.42 48.00 9.54
CA HIS A 400 54.06 49.27 8.84
C HIS A 400 53.31 49.09 7.48
N LEU A 401 52.35 50.00 7.22
CA LEU A 401 51.75 50.43 5.93
C LEU A 401 50.64 49.57 5.24
N PHE A 402 49.40 49.89 5.59
CA PHE A 402 48.14 49.83 4.81
C PHE A 402 48.04 50.98 3.76
N PRO A 403 46.95 51.17 2.95
CA PRO A 403 45.98 50.29 2.24
C PRO A 403 45.84 50.75 0.73
N PRO A 404 44.71 50.75 -0.05
CA PRO A 404 43.37 50.11 0.05
C PRO A 404 42.75 49.44 -1.24
N HIS A 405 41.72 48.61 -1.02
CA HIS A 405 40.56 48.23 -1.86
C HIS A 405 40.49 48.41 -3.41
N ARG A 406 39.96 47.37 -4.10
CA ARG A 406 38.65 47.43 -4.84
C ARG A 406 38.09 46.05 -5.27
N HIS A 407 36.79 46.02 -5.60
CA HIS A 407 35.98 44.87 -6.09
C HIS A 407 36.38 44.38 -7.50
N LEU A 408 36.18 43.08 -7.78
CA LEU A 408 35.16 42.59 -8.76
C LEU A 408 34.81 41.10 -8.51
N GLU A 409 33.83 40.57 -9.24
CA GLU A 409 33.06 39.35 -8.91
C GLU A 409 33.53 38.05 -9.62
N GLU A 410 33.07 36.93 -9.04
CA GLU A 410 32.79 35.60 -9.60
C GLU A 410 33.52 35.06 -10.86
N ARG A 411 34.09 33.86 -10.71
CA ARG A 411 33.96 32.76 -11.70
C ARG A 411 34.25 31.39 -11.07
N HIS A 412 33.23 30.55 -10.93
CA HIS A 412 33.38 29.13 -10.59
C HIS A 412 33.43 28.26 -11.85
N SER A 413 34.37 27.32 -11.91
CA SER A 413 34.41 26.24 -12.91
C SER A 413 35.28 25.08 -12.39
N THR A 414 34.69 23.97 -11.92
CA THR A 414 34.46 22.68 -12.65
C THR A 414 35.52 21.62 -12.33
N LEU A 415 35.17 20.34 -12.57
CA LEU A 415 35.85 19.08 -12.16
C LEU A 415 35.56 18.73 -10.69
N SER A 416 34.88 17.65 -10.28
CA SER A 416 34.39 16.38 -10.88
C SER A 416 35.33 15.16 -10.81
N ASP A 417 35.10 14.31 -9.81
CA ASP A 417 35.12 12.83 -9.92
C ASP A 417 34.13 12.26 -8.88
N SER A 418 33.21 11.37 -9.27
CA SER A 418 33.31 9.89 -9.16
C SER A 418 32.96 9.34 -7.77
N MET A 419 31.73 8.83 -7.63
CA MET A 419 31.27 8.08 -6.46
C MET A 419 30.53 6.80 -6.89
N SER A 420 30.67 5.73 -6.10
CA SER A 420 30.41 4.35 -6.54
C SER A 420 29.02 3.80 -6.21
N VAL A 421 28.51 2.96 -7.11
CA VAL A 421 27.33 2.11 -6.91
C VAL A 421 27.51 1.12 -5.74
N ASP A 422 26.59 1.13 -4.76
CA ASP A 422 26.14 -0.08 -4.05
C ASP A 422 24.76 0.04 -3.35
N SER A 423 24.12 -1.12 -3.16
CA SER A 423 22.95 -1.51 -2.33
C SER A 423 21.92 -0.49 -1.80
N ASP A 424 20.65 -0.69 -2.18
CA ASP A 424 19.42 0.02 -1.73
C ASP A 424 19.21 0.10 -0.19
N ILE A 425 19.84 -0.76 0.60
CA ILE A 425 19.66 -0.84 2.07
C ILE A 425 20.78 -0.11 2.85
N TYR A 426 21.92 0.15 2.20
CA TYR A 426 23.16 0.62 2.81
C TYR A 426 23.45 2.07 2.44
N ALA A 427 23.91 2.87 3.40
CA ALA A 427 24.70 4.06 3.13
C ALA A 427 26.16 3.68 3.28
N GLU A 428 27.00 3.89 2.26
CA GLU A 428 28.44 3.90 2.46
C GLU A 428 28.89 5.35 2.68
N ILE A 429 29.55 5.62 3.80
CA ILE A 429 30.39 6.82 3.92
C ILE A 429 31.63 6.59 3.03
N PRO A 430 32.05 7.57 2.20
CA PRO A 430 33.13 7.38 1.25
C PRO A 430 34.49 7.09 1.90
N ASP A 431 35.13 6.02 1.45
CA ASP A 431 36.55 5.74 1.66
C ASP A 431 37.22 5.55 0.30
N GLU A 432 38.33 6.25 0.04
CA GLU A 432 39.10 6.08 -1.20
C GLU A 432 40.03 4.85 -1.13
N SER A 433 39.51 3.65 -1.46
CA SER A 433 40.28 2.67 -2.25
C SER A 433 39.56 1.36 -2.63
N SER A 434 39.56 1.05 -3.94
CA SER A 434 39.57 -0.29 -4.56
C SER A 434 38.42 -1.31 -4.28
N ARG A 435 37.82 -1.81 -5.38
CA ARG A 435 36.91 -2.99 -5.42
C ARG A 435 37.71 -4.28 -5.69
N PRO A 436 37.11 -5.50 -5.52
CA PRO A 436 36.35 -6.10 -6.62
C PRO A 436 35.06 -6.87 -6.21
N ARG A 437 34.14 -7.08 -7.18
CA ARG A 437 32.90 -7.88 -7.05
C ARG A 437 33.06 -9.29 -7.66
N SER A 438 32.15 -10.23 -7.35
CA SER A 438 32.14 -11.60 -7.92
C SER A 438 30.77 -12.05 -8.45
N GLY A 439 30.74 -12.53 -9.71
CA GLY A 439 29.94 -13.68 -10.15
C GLY A 439 28.42 -13.55 -10.32
N VAL A 440 27.95 -13.01 -11.45
CA VAL A 440 26.58 -13.24 -11.98
C VAL A 440 26.64 -13.53 -13.48
N GLN A 441 25.75 -14.39 -13.98
CA GLN A 441 25.71 -14.81 -15.38
C GLN A 441 25.16 -13.67 -16.28
N HIS A 442 26.06 -13.05 -17.06
CA HIS A 442 25.79 -11.79 -17.77
C HIS A 442 24.79 -11.91 -18.92
N TYR A 443 23.89 -10.92 -18.99
CA TYR A 443 23.12 -10.55 -20.20
C TYR A 443 23.71 -9.29 -20.87
N GLY A 444 24.95 -8.97 -20.49
CA GLY A 444 25.71 -7.81 -20.96
C GLY A 444 26.07 -7.97 -22.44
N ILE A 445 25.56 -7.05 -23.27
CA ILE A 445 25.97 -6.85 -24.65
C ILE A 445 26.89 -5.63 -24.65
N SER A 446 28.15 -5.78 -25.06
CA SER A 446 29.00 -4.58 -25.24
C SER A 446 28.49 -3.75 -26.42
N ARG A 447 28.49 -2.44 -26.22
CA ARG A 447 27.96 -1.42 -27.13
C ARG A 447 28.49 -1.53 -28.55
N GLU A 448 29.76 -1.92 -28.72
CA GLU A 448 30.40 -2.09 -30.03
C GLU A 448 29.66 -3.05 -30.96
N ASN A 449 28.89 -4.00 -30.40
CA ASN A 449 28.09 -4.96 -31.15
C ASN A 449 26.72 -4.42 -31.59
N VAL A 450 26.33 -3.20 -31.19
CA VAL A 450 25.01 -2.60 -31.42
C VAL A 450 25.16 -1.26 -32.15
N THR A 451 24.84 -1.24 -33.44
CA THR A 451 24.79 -0.01 -34.24
C THR A 451 23.43 0.68 -34.06
N LEU A 452 23.41 1.95 -33.62
CA LEU A 452 22.19 2.77 -33.60
C LEU A 452 21.86 3.33 -35.00
N GLY A 453 20.56 3.47 -35.28
CA GLY A 453 19.99 4.10 -36.46
C GLY A 453 19.17 5.35 -36.09
N ARG A 454 17.98 5.49 -36.68
CA ARG A 454 17.05 6.60 -36.40
C ARG A 454 16.34 6.44 -35.05
N ILE A 455 15.86 7.56 -34.50
CA ILE A 455 14.92 7.57 -33.38
C ILE A 455 13.56 7.03 -33.86
N LEU A 456 12.93 6.20 -33.02
CA LEU A 456 11.57 5.65 -33.19
C LEU A 456 10.54 6.36 -32.29
N GLY A 457 10.98 6.91 -31.15
CA GLY A 457 10.14 7.71 -30.25
C GLY A 457 10.90 8.18 -29.01
N GLU A 458 10.32 9.11 -28.24
CA GLU A 458 10.84 9.56 -26.95
C GLU A 458 9.98 9.01 -25.80
N GLY A 459 10.63 8.40 -24.80
CA GLY A 459 10.01 7.92 -23.56
C GLY A 459 10.49 8.69 -22.32
N PHE A 460 9.90 8.39 -21.17
CA PHE A 460 10.16 9.11 -19.91
C PHE A 460 11.64 9.16 -19.49
N PHE A 461 12.39 8.07 -19.73
CA PHE A 461 13.81 7.94 -19.34
C PHE A 461 14.80 8.35 -20.44
N GLY A 462 14.35 8.52 -21.69
CA GLY A 462 15.21 8.69 -22.86
C GLY A 462 14.57 8.20 -24.16
N GLU A 463 15.36 8.20 -25.22
CA GLU A 463 14.90 7.93 -26.59
C GLU A 463 14.94 6.43 -26.91
N VAL A 464 14.02 5.99 -27.76
CA VAL A 464 14.02 4.65 -28.37
C VAL A 464 14.60 4.79 -29.78
N TYR A 465 15.65 4.04 -30.08
CA TYR A 465 16.27 3.99 -31.40
C TYR A 465 15.96 2.67 -32.12
N GLU A 466 15.93 2.72 -33.44
CA GLU A 466 16.16 1.54 -34.28
C GLU A 466 17.65 1.19 -34.20
N GLY A 467 18.01 -0.09 -34.26
CA GLY A 467 19.39 -0.52 -34.28
C GLY A 467 19.60 -1.89 -34.88
N ILE A 468 20.86 -2.26 -35.06
CA ILE A 468 21.29 -3.58 -35.51
C ILE A 468 22.27 -4.15 -34.50
N TYR A 469 21.89 -5.24 -33.85
CA TYR A 469 22.76 -6.03 -32.99
C TYR A 469 23.44 -7.13 -33.81
N THR A 470 24.76 -7.27 -33.68
CA THR A 470 25.53 -8.38 -34.24
C THR A 470 25.79 -9.39 -33.14
N THR A 471 25.27 -10.61 -33.27
CA THR A 471 25.46 -11.67 -32.27
C THR A 471 26.93 -12.14 -32.25
N PRO A 472 27.40 -12.81 -31.18
CA PRO A 472 28.72 -13.45 -31.15
C PRO A 472 28.96 -14.54 -32.23
N LYS A 473 27.94 -14.87 -33.03
CA LYS A 473 28.05 -15.77 -34.21
C LYS A 473 28.17 -15.00 -35.54
N GLY A 474 28.15 -13.66 -35.52
CA GLY A 474 28.12 -12.80 -36.70
C GLY A 474 26.73 -12.60 -37.32
N GLU A 475 25.66 -13.08 -36.67
CA GLU A 475 24.28 -12.91 -37.17
C GLU A 475 23.81 -11.47 -36.89
N ARG A 476 23.20 -10.81 -37.86
CA ARG A 476 22.69 -9.44 -37.71
C ARG A 476 21.18 -9.46 -37.41
N VAL A 477 20.79 -8.87 -36.30
CA VAL A 477 19.41 -8.83 -35.78
C VAL A 477 18.95 -7.38 -35.67
N ASN A 478 17.77 -7.07 -36.20
CA ASN A 478 17.17 -5.74 -36.05
C ASN A 478 16.56 -5.61 -34.64
N VAL A 479 16.91 -4.54 -33.94
CA VAL A 479 16.57 -4.34 -32.52
C VAL A 479 16.02 -2.94 -32.26
N ALA A 480 15.20 -2.82 -31.22
CA ALA A 480 14.83 -1.55 -30.62
C ALA A 480 15.73 -1.30 -29.40
N VAL A 481 16.31 -0.11 -29.29
CA VAL A 481 17.25 0.25 -28.23
C VAL A 481 16.68 1.40 -27.41
N LYS A 482 16.17 1.11 -26.21
CA LYS A 482 15.77 2.12 -25.22
C LYS A 482 17.05 2.68 -24.61
N THR A 483 17.22 3.99 -24.60
CA THR A 483 18.39 4.65 -24.00
C THR A 483 18.00 5.40 -22.72
N CYS A 484 18.93 5.52 -21.78
CA CYS A 484 18.79 6.42 -20.65
C CYS A 484 19.46 7.78 -20.96
N LYS A 485 18.85 8.91 -20.58
CA LYS A 485 19.49 10.23 -20.74
C LYS A 485 20.76 10.29 -19.88
N LYS A 486 21.84 10.93 -20.37
CA LYS A 486 23.15 10.95 -19.68
C LYS A 486 23.04 11.50 -18.25
N ASP A 487 22.29 12.60 -18.12
CA ASP A 487 22.08 13.35 -16.87
C ASP A 487 20.93 12.79 -16.01
N CYS A 488 20.53 11.53 -16.21
CA CYS A 488 19.45 10.91 -15.45
C CYS A 488 19.91 10.59 -14.01
N SER A 489 19.09 10.93 -13.01
CA SER A 489 19.38 10.64 -11.60
C SER A 489 19.50 9.13 -11.35
N PRO A 490 20.30 8.68 -10.34
CA PRO A 490 20.51 7.27 -10.06
C PRO A 490 19.19 6.51 -9.87
N GLU A 491 18.25 7.04 -9.10
CA GLU A 491 16.93 6.42 -8.94
C GLU A 491 16.21 6.14 -10.28
N ASN A 492 16.39 7.00 -11.27
CA ASN A 492 15.75 6.86 -12.57
C ASN A 492 16.52 5.88 -13.47
N LYS A 493 17.84 5.75 -13.29
CA LYS A 493 18.64 4.66 -13.88
C LYS A 493 18.26 3.30 -13.25
N ASP A 494 17.98 3.25 -11.96
CA ASP A 494 17.50 2.04 -11.27
C ASP A 494 16.08 1.66 -11.71
N LYS A 495 15.16 2.63 -11.82
CA LYS A 495 13.82 2.41 -12.40
C LYS A 495 13.92 1.88 -13.84
N PHE A 496 14.79 2.46 -14.66
CA PHE A 496 15.06 2.02 -16.03
C PHE A 496 15.64 0.60 -16.08
N LEU A 497 16.64 0.26 -15.26
CA LEU A 497 17.17 -1.10 -15.18
C LEU A 497 16.15 -2.11 -14.62
N SER A 498 15.27 -1.69 -13.70
CA SER A 498 14.22 -2.56 -13.13
C SER A 498 13.24 -3.07 -14.19
N GLU A 499 12.99 -2.28 -15.25
CA GLU A 499 12.21 -2.71 -16.43
C GLU A 499 12.87 -3.91 -17.13
N ALA A 500 14.17 -3.83 -17.40
CA ALA A 500 14.91 -4.93 -18.03
C ALA A 500 15.03 -6.16 -17.11
N VAL A 501 15.21 -5.96 -15.80
CA VAL A 501 15.23 -7.06 -14.81
C VAL A 501 13.88 -7.76 -14.70
N LEU A 502 12.77 -7.03 -14.86
CA LEU A 502 11.42 -7.60 -14.96
C LEU A 502 11.25 -8.36 -16.29
N MET A 503 11.52 -7.71 -17.42
CA MET A 503 11.40 -8.32 -18.75
C MET A 503 12.24 -9.59 -18.94
N LYS A 504 13.40 -9.69 -18.27
CA LYS A 504 14.24 -10.90 -18.24
C LYS A 504 13.49 -12.16 -17.76
N LYS A 505 12.44 -12.01 -16.96
CA LYS A 505 11.61 -13.11 -16.44
C LYS A 505 10.36 -13.41 -17.28
N LEU A 506 10.08 -12.62 -18.33
CA LEU A 506 8.87 -12.74 -19.15
C LEU A 506 9.16 -13.49 -20.46
N ASP A 507 8.45 -14.58 -20.72
CA ASP A 507 8.48 -15.27 -22.01
C ASP A 507 7.05 -15.69 -22.41
N HIS A 508 6.47 -14.94 -23.36
CA HIS A 508 5.12 -15.16 -23.86
C HIS A 508 5.00 -14.59 -25.30
N PRO A 509 4.35 -15.28 -26.25
CA PRO A 509 4.30 -14.88 -27.67
C PRO A 509 3.66 -13.50 -27.92
N HIS A 510 2.84 -12.99 -27.00
CA HIS A 510 2.23 -11.65 -27.08
C HIS A 510 2.86 -10.65 -26.09
N ILE A 511 4.14 -10.82 -25.73
CA ILE A 511 4.94 -9.87 -24.96
C ILE A 511 6.21 -9.48 -25.75
N VAL A 512 6.67 -8.25 -25.58
CA VAL A 512 7.94 -7.74 -26.14
C VAL A 512 9.12 -8.42 -25.45
N LYS A 513 10.05 -8.98 -26.23
CA LYS A 513 11.18 -9.76 -25.70
C LYS A 513 12.43 -8.91 -25.51
N LEU A 514 13.06 -9.05 -24.35
CA LEU A 514 14.40 -8.53 -24.06
C LEU A 514 15.46 -9.39 -24.78
N ILE A 515 16.42 -8.74 -25.44
CA ILE A 515 17.57 -9.38 -26.10
C ILE A 515 18.82 -9.26 -25.20
N GLY A 516 19.01 -8.11 -24.55
CA GLY A 516 20.09 -7.90 -23.58
C GLY A 516 20.17 -6.45 -23.09
N ILE A 517 21.22 -6.15 -22.32
CA ILE A 517 21.47 -4.83 -21.72
C ILE A 517 22.90 -4.43 -22.06
N ALA A 518 23.13 -3.19 -22.49
CA ALA A 518 24.47 -2.61 -22.48
C ALA A 518 24.64 -1.79 -21.20
N GLU A 519 25.44 -2.31 -20.27
CA GLU A 519 25.69 -1.73 -18.93
C GLU A 519 26.63 -0.51 -18.97
N GLU A 520 27.21 -0.22 -20.15
CA GLU A 520 28.04 0.96 -20.39
C GLU A 520 27.18 2.25 -20.42
N GLU A 521 27.60 3.31 -19.74
CA GLU A 521 26.92 4.61 -19.77
C GLU A 521 26.95 5.25 -21.19
N PRO A 522 25.87 5.89 -21.68
CA PRO A 522 24.51 5.87 -21.14
C PRO A 522 23.82 4.51 -21.34
N THR A 523 23.35 3.87 -20.28
CA THR A 523 22.82 2.49 -20.29
C THR A 523 21.75 2.23 -21.36
N TRP A 524 21.84 1.10 -22.07
CA TRP A 524 20.88 0.71 -23.12
C TRP A 524 20.14 -0.59 -22.78
N ILE A 525 18.84 -0.65 -23.12
CA ILE A 525 18.01 -1.86 -23.09
C ILE A 525 17.71 -2.27 -24.53
N ILE A 526 18.13 -3.47 -24.93
CA ILE A 526 18.02 -3.97 -26.30
C ILE A 526 16.85 -4.97 -26.38
N MET A 527 15.90 -4.72 -27.27
CA MET A 527 14.63 -5.47 -27.42
C MET A 527 14.41 -5.87 -28.88
N GLU A 528 13.50 -6.82 -29.12
CA GLU A 528 13.00 -7.12 -30.47
C GLU A 528 12.37 -5.87 -31.13
N LEU A 529 12.73 -5.59 -32.39
CA LEU A 529 12.11 -4.53 -33.20
C LEU A 529 10.85 -5.04 -33.91
N TYR A 530 9.79 -4.24 -33.94
CA TYR A 530 8.55 -4.55 -34.66
C TYR A 530 8.27 -3.51 -35.76
N PRO A 531 8.15 -3.92 -37.04
CA PRO A 531 8.23 -3.00 -38.18
C PRO A 531 6.97 -2.14 -38.41
N TYR A 532 5.86 -2.44 -37.73
CA TYR A 532 4.60 -1.70 -37.87
C TYR A 532 4.34 -0.70 -36.72
N GLY A 533 5.26 -0.56 -35.77
CA GLY A 533 5.19 0.44 -34.70
C GLY A 533 4.10 0.16 -33.64
N GLU A 534 3.58 1.22 -33.04
CA GLU A 534 2.53 1.16 -32.02
C GLU A 534 1.13 0.91 -32.61
N LEU A 535 0.29 0.20 -31.85
CA LEU A 535 -1.05 -0.16 -32.27
C LEU A 535 -1.98 1.05 -32.40
N GLY A 536 -1.78 2.12 -31.61
CA GLY A 536 -2.54 3.37 -31.72
C GLY A 536 -2.47 3.97 -33.13
N GLN A 537 -1.28 4.35 -33.57
CA GLN A 537 -1.01 4.85 -34.91
C GLN A 537 -1.40 3.85 -36.01
N TYR A 538 -1.11 2.56 -35.83
CA TYR A 538 -1.46 1.53 -36.82
C TYR A 538 -2.98 1.40 -37.02
N LEU A 539 -3.78 1.48 -35.95
CA LEU A 539 -5.26 1.46 -36.01
C LEU A 539 -5.82 2.66 -36.77
N GLU A 540 -5.26 3.85 -36.57
CA GLU A 540 -5.71 5.07 -37.26
C GLU A 540 -5.35 5.04 -38.75
N GLN A 541 -4.11 4.70 -39.09
CA GLN A 541 -3.63 4.59 -40.47
C GLN A 541 -4.38 3.53 -41.28
N ASN A 542 -4.67 2.37 -40.70
CA ASN A 542 -5.27 1.22 -41.40
C ASN A 542 -6.78 1.10 -41.19
N LYS A 543 -7.43 2.15 -40.67
CA LYS A 543 -8.85 2.17 -40.27
C LYS A 543 -9.85 1.73 -41.34
N LEU A 544 -9.56 1.98 -42.62
CA LEU A 544 -10.41 1.57 -43.75
C LEU A 544 -10.21 0.10 -44.17
N CYS A 545 -9.13 -0.55 -43.71
CA CYS A 545 -8.74 -1.91 -44.08
C CYS A 545 -8.89 -2.92 -42.93
N LEU A 546 -8.86 -2.45 -41.67
CA LEU A 546 -8.99 -3.31 -40.49
C LEU A 546 -10.44 -3.69 -40.18
N ALA A 547 -10.77 -4.95 -40.45
CA ALA A 547 -12.06 -5.55 -40.13
C ALA A 547 -12.19 -5.88 -38.64
N VAL A 548 -13.42 -5.85 -38.12
CA VAL A 548 -13.73 -6.13 -36.69
C VAL A 548 -13.15 -7.46 -36.17
N PRO A 549 -13.11 -8.58 -36.93
CA PRO A 549 -12.48 -9.82 -36.47
C PRO A 549 -10.97 -9.66 -36.15
N THR A 550 -10.25 -8.81 -36.88
CA THR A 550 -8.84 -8.50 -36.63
C THR A 550 -8.68 -7.70 -35.33
N LEU A 551 -9.60 -6.77 -35.04
CA LEU A 551 -9.64 -6.02 -33.78
C LEU A 551 -9.93 -6.95 -32.58
N ILE A 552 -10.84 -7.91 -32.75
CA ILE A 552 -11.13 -8.96 -31.75
C ILE A 552 -9.92 -9.87 -31.54
N LEU A 553 -9.18 -10.20 -32.61
CA LEU A 553 -7.93 -10.96 -32.53
C LEU A 553 -6.88 -10.22 -31.68
N TYR A 554 -6.66 -8.92 -31.89
CA TYR A 554 -5.74 -8.13 -31.07
C TYR A 554 -6.15 -8.12 -29.59
N VAL A 555 -7.43 -7.90 -29.30
CA VAL A 555 -7.99 -7.97 -27.93
C VAL A 555 -7.77 -9.36 -27.30
N LEU A 556 -7.98 -10.45 -28.05
CA LEU A 556 -7.72 -11.82 -27.59
C LEU A 556 -6.21 -12.08 -27.37
N GLN A 557 -5.32 -11.47 -28.15
CA GLN A 557 -3.87 -11.62 -27.98
C GLN A 557 -3.35 -10.91 -26.72
N ILE A 558 -3.81 -9.68 -26.47
CA ILE A 558 -3.45 -8.92 -25.27
C ILE A 558 -4.05 -9.53 -24.00
N SER A 559 -5.30 -10.03 -24.03
CA SER A 559 -5.85 -10.77 -22.88
C SER A 559 -5.05 -12.02 -22.49
N LYS A 560 -4.39 -12.72 -23.44
CA LYS A 560 -3.48 -13.84 -23.13
C LYS A 560 -2.22 -13.35 -22.43
N ALA A 561 -1.64 -12.23 -22.88
CA ALA A 561 -0.46 -11.63 -22.23
C ALA A 561 -0.79 -11.22 -20.79
N LEU A 562 -1.95 -10.60 -20.57
CA LEU A 562 -2.40 -10.18 -19.25
C LEU A 562 -2.78 -11.37 -18.35
N ALA A 563 -3.34 -12.45 -18.90
CA ALA A 563 -3.55 -13.70 -18.17
C ALA A 563 -2.23 -14.39 -17.77
N TYR A 564 -1.16 -14.24 -18.59
CA TYR A 564 0.18 -14.69 -18.23
C TYR A 564 0.79 -13.83 -17.11
N LEU A 565 0.62 -12.50 -17.15
CA LEU A 565 1.06 -11.61 -16.06
C LEU A 565 0.28 -11.87 -14.74
N GLU A 566 -1.04 -12.07 -14.82
CA GLU A 566 -1.91 -12.52 -13.71
C GLU A 566 -1.38 -13.80 -13.06
N ALA A 567 -0.95 -14.78 -13.86
CA ALA A 567 -0.45 -16.08 -13.38
C ALA A 567 0.95 -16.02 -12.71
N ILE A 568 1.66 -14.89 -12.82
CA ILE A 568 2.97 -14.66 -12.16
C ILE A 568 2.92 -13.50 -11.15
N ASN A 569 1.72 -13.12 -10.69
CA ASN A 569 1.47 -11.97 -9.81
C ASN A 569 2.10 -10.64 -10.29
N CYS A 570 2.21 -10.43 -11.61
CA CYS A 570 2.71 -9.18 -12.19
C CYS A 570 1.56 -8.27 -12.60
N VAL A 571 1.60 -7.00 -12.19
CA VAL A 571 0.63 -5.96 -12.55
C VAL A 571 1.33 -4.93 -13.44
N HIS A 572 0.74 -4.65 -14.60
CA HIS A 572 1.31 -3.86 -15.68
C HIS A 572 1.21 -2.35 -15.42
N ARG A 573 0.07 -1.89 -14.89
CA ARG A 573 -0.20 -0.51 -14.43
C ARG A 573 -0.25 0.60 -15.49
N ASP A 574 -0.07 0.28 -16.78
CA ASP A 574 -0.35 1.19 -17.90
C ASP A 574 -0.74 0.42 -19.18
N ILE A 575 -1.95 -0.14 -19.21
CA ILE A 575 -2.45 -0.92 -20.36
C ILE A 575 -3.23 0.02 -21.29
N ALA A 576 -2.65 0.32 -22.45
CA ALA A 576 -3.21 1.20 -23.48
C ALA A 576 -2.63 0.89 -24.87
N VAL A 577 -3.28 1.35 -25.95
CA VAL A 577 -2.83 1.05 -27.34
C VAL A 577 -1.46 1.63 -27.73
N ARG A 578 -0.97 2.65 -27.01
CA ARG A 578 0.40 3.18 -27.12
C ARG A 578 1.48 2.16 -26.69
N ASN A 579 1.16 1.30 -25.73
CA ASN A 579 2.11 0.36 -25.11
C ASN A 579 1.98 -1.04 -25.73
N ILE A 580 1.35 -1.13 -26.90
CA ILE A 580 1.15 -2.37 -27.67
C ILE A 580 1.78 -2.18 -29.03
N LEU A 581 2.67 -3.09 -29.42
CA LEU A 581 3.42 -3.05 -30.68
C LEU A 581 2.88 -4.09 -31.66
N VAL A 582 2.86 -3.74 -32.94
CA VAL A 582 2.35 -4.58 -34.03
C VAL A 582 3.51 -5.34 -34.66
N ALA A 583 3.64 -6.63 -34.32
CA ALA A 583 4.68 -7.52 -34.86
C ALA A 583 4.37 -7.98 -36.28
N SER A 584 3.09 -8.21 -36.59
CA SER A 584 2.57 -8.43 -37.95
C SER A 584 1.10 -8.02 -38.02
N PRO A 585 0.46 -7.95 -39.20
CA PRO A 585 -0.96 -7.63 -39.31
C PRO A 585 -1.89 -8.59 -38.54
N GLU A 586 -1.41 -9.79 -38.20
CA GLU A 586 -2.15 -10.80 -37.40
C GLU A 586 -1.57 -10.97 -35.98
N CYS A 587 -0.56 -10.19 -35.56
CA CYS A 587 0.14 -10.39 -34.29
C CYS A 587 0.51 -9.06 -33.59
N VAL A 588 -0.04 -8.86 -32.39
CA VAL A 588 0.34 -7.78 -31.46
C VAL A 588 1.06 -8.32 -30.22
N LYS A 589 1.87 -7.46 -29.61
CA LYS A 589 2.65 -7.73 -28.39
C LYS A 589 2.54 -6.57 -27.39
N LEU A 590 2.41 -6.89 -26.11
CA LEU A 590 2.37 -5.94 -25.00
C LEU A 590 3.79 -5.56 -24.54
N GLY A 591 4.03 -4.27 -24.28
CA GLY A 591 5.34 -3.72 -23.90
C GLY A 591 5.25 -2.48 -22.99
N ASP A 592 6.37 -1.79 -22.84
CA ASP A 592 6.64 -0.73 -21.84
C ASP A 592 6.35 -1.15 -20.39
N PHE A 593 7.27 -1.94 -19.83
CA PHE A 593 7.16 -2.47 -18.46
C PHE A 593 7.69 -1.50 -17.39
N GLY A 594 8.02 -0.25 -17.76
CA GLY A 594 8.65 0.74 -16.86
C GLY A 594 7.81 1.18 -15.66
N LEU A 595 6.52 0.84 -15.62
CA LEU A 595 5.62 1.02 -14.47
C LEU A 595 5.21 -0.29 -13.80
N SER A 596 5.56 -1.44 -14.37
CA SER A 596 5.08 -2.75 -13.92
C SER A 596 5.80 -3.25 -12.66
N ARG A 597 5.11 -4.07 -11.87
CA ARG A 597 5.63 -4.63 -10.60
C ARG A 597 5.08 -6.03 -10.35
N TYR A 598 5.88 -6.88 -9.71
CA TYR A 598 5.34 -8.04 -8.98
C TYR A 598 4.61 -7.57 -7.72
N ILE A 599 3.58 -8.31 -7.33
CA ILE A 599 2.89 -8.20 -6.05
C ILE A 599 3.26 -9.43 -5.20
N GLU A 600 3.72 -9.17 -3.99
CA GLU A 600 3.82 -10.19 -2.93
C GLU A 600 2.45 -10.29 -2.23
N ASP A 601 2.03 -11.51 -1.87
CA ASP A 601 0.66 -11.74 -1.41
C ASP A 601 0.31 -10.90 -0.16
N GLU A 602 -0.90 -10.33 -0.17
CA GLU A 602 -1.46 -9.33 0.77
C GLU A 602 -0.98 -7.86 0.64
N GLU A 603 0.18 -7.54 0.05
CA GLU A 603 0.60 -6.13 -0.09
C GLU A 603 0.07 -5.43 -1.37
N TYR A 604 -0.60 -4.27 -1.19
CA TYR A 604 -1.07 -3.44 -2.31
C TYR A 604 -0.17 -2.22 -2.55
N TYR A 605 0.38 -2.11 -3.76
CA TYR A 605 1.30 -1.03 -4.11
C TYR A 605 0.60 0.34 -4.17
N LYS A 606 1.18 1.34 -3.47
CA LYS A 606 0.87 2.77 -3.60
C LYS A 606 1.94 3.49 -4.42
N ALA A 607 1.53 4.16 -5.50
CA ALA A 607 2.45 4.87 -6.40
C ALA A 607 2.91 6.24 -5.89
N SER A 608 4.15 6.61 -6.21
CA SER A 608 4.72 7.94 -6.00
C SER A 608 4.18 8.98 -7.02
N VAL A 609 4.49 10.26 -6.77
CA VAL A 609 3.90 11.41 -7.47
C VAL A 609 4.49 11.56 -8.89
N SER A 610 3.82 10.95 -9.87
CA SER A 610 4.18 10.99 -11.30
C SER A 610 2.97 11.35 -12.17
N ARG A 611 3.20 11.66 -13.45
CA ARG A 611 2.14 11.97 -14.44
C ARG A 611 1.36 10.70 -14.79
N LEU A 612 0.27 10.44 -14.07
CA LEU A 612 -0.52 9.22 -14.25
C LEU A 612 -1.52 9.29 -15.43
N PRO A 613 -1.83 8.14 -16.07
CA PRO A 613 -2.76 8.03 -17.20
C PRO A 613 -4.23 8.02 -16.75
N ILE A 614 -4.68 9.09 -16.09
CA ILE A 614 -5.98 9.16 -15.39
C ILE A 614 -7.18 8.65 -16.22
N LYS A 615 -7.23 8.93 -17.53
CA LYS A 615 -8.34 8.51 -18.41
C LYS A 615 -8.44 6.99 -18.66
N TRP A 616 -7.39 6.23 -18.33
CA TRP A 616 -7.34 4.76 -18.43
C TRP A 616 -7.50 4.07 -17.08
N MET A 617 -7.19 4.76 -15.98
CA MET A 617 -7.16 4.18 -14.63
C MET A 617 -8.54 3.85 -14.08
N SER A 618 -8.57 2.88 -13.15
CA SER A 618 -9.75 2.54 -12.36
C SER A 618 -9.98 3.53 -11.20
N PRO A 619 -11.21 3.61 -10.66
CA PRO A 619 -11.54 4.54 -9.57
C PRO A 619 -10.66 4.35 -8.32
N GLU A 620 -10.32 3.11 -7.95
CA GLU A 620 -9.47 2.83 -6.78
C GLU A 620 -7.99 3.17 -7.01
N SER A 621 -7.49 3.07 -8.25
CA SER A 621 -6.14 3.54 -8.59
C SER A 621 -6.07 5.07 -8.63
N ILE A 622 -7.16 5.76 -8.98
CA ILE A 622 -7.24 7.23 -8.93
C ILE A 622 -7.33 7.71 -7.48
N ASN A 623 -8.33 7.25 -6.72
CA ASN A 623 -8.64 7.75 -5.38
C ASN A 623 -7.64 7.30 -4.30
N PHE A 624 -7.09 6.08 -4.40
CA PHE A 624 -6.27 5.48 -3.33
C PHE A 624 -4.85 5.09 -3.77
N ARG A 625 -4.49 5.37 -5.03
CA ARG A 625 -3.23 4.95 -5.68
C ARG A 625 -2.96 3.44 -5.65
N ARG A 626 -3.99 2.60 -5.39
CA ARG A 626 -3.91 1.13 -5.30
C ARG A 626 -3.90 0.53 -6.70
N PHE A 627 -2.89 -0.27 -7.02
CA PHE A 627 -2.79 -1.03 -8.27
C PHE A 627 -2.83 -2.52 -7.99
N THR A 628 -3.65 -3.26 -8.74
CA THR A 628 -3.86 -4.72 -8.64
C THR A 628 -4.24 -5.30 -10.00
N THR A 629 -4.33 -6.62 -10.13
CA THR A 629 -4.88 -7.27 -11.33
C THR A 629 -6.29 -6.76 -11.69
N ALA A 630 -7.09 -6.36 -10.70
CA ALA A 630 -8.43 -5.79 -10.92
C ALA A 630 -8.40 -4.36 -11.48
N SER A 631 -7.37 -3.56 -11.20
CA SER A 631 -7.16 -2.27 -11.89
C SER A 631 -6.65 -2.46 -13.31
N ASP A 632 -5.82 -3.48 -13.55
CA ASP A 632 -5.37 -3.86 -14.89
C ASP A 632 -6.54 -4.37 -15.75
N VAL A 633 -7.51 -5.12 -15.20
CA VAL A 633 -8.74 -5.54 -15.90
C VAL A 633 -9.57 -4.34 -16.37
N TRP A 634 -9.65 -3.28 -15.55
CA TRP A 634 -10.30 -2.03 -15.94
C TRP A 634 -9.54 -1.33 -17.08
N MET A 635 -8.22 -1.17 -16.96
CA MET A 635 -7.38 -0.57 -18.00
C MET A 635 -7.46 -1.36 -19.31
N PHE A 636 -7.45 -2.70 -19.24
CA PHE A 636 -7.64 -3.57 -20.39
C PHE A 636 -8.96 -3.30 -21.10
N ALA A 637 -10.07 -3.12 -20.38
CA ALA A 637 -11.35 -2.78 -21.01
C ALA A 637 -11.36 -1.37 -21.64
N VAL A 638 -10.61 -0.40 -21.09
CA VAL A 638 -10.36 0.87 -21.79
C VAL A 638 -9.55 0.62 -23.08
N CYS A 639 -8.50 -0.20 -23.03
CA CYS A 639 -7.74 -0.59 -24.22
C CYS A 639 -8.59 -1.35 -25.26
N MET A 640 -9.53 -2.21 -24.85
CA MET A 640 -10.50 -2.85 -25.76
C MET A 640 -11.38 -1.80 -26.45
N TRP A 641 -11.80 -0.76 -25.70
CA TRP A 641 -12.58 0.35 -26.25
C TRP A 641 -11.75 1.19 -27.24
N GLU A 642 -10.48 1.47 -26.96
CA GLU A 642 -9.56 2.15 -27.88
C GLU A 642 -9.39 1.37 -29.19
N ILE A 643 -9.16 0.04 -29.10
CA ILE A 643 -8.99 -0.85 -30.26
C ILE A 643 -10.25 -0.84 -31.14
N LEU A 644 -11.44 -1.03 -30.57
CA LEU A 644 -12.70 -1.02 -31.33
C LEU A 644 -13.15 0.40 -31.76
N SER A 645 -12.55 1.45 -31.20
CA SER A 645 -12.76 2.84 -31.62
C SER A 645 -11.78 3.29 -32.71
N TYR A 646 -10.82 2.45 -33.10
CA TYR A 646 -9.70 2.77 -33.99
C TYR A 646 -8.84 3.93 -33.44
N GLY A 647 -8.32 3.78 -32.22
CA GLY A 647 -7.33 4.70 -31.63
C GLY A 647 -7.88 6.00 -31.03
N LYS A 648 -9.21 6.21 -30.98
CA LYS A 648 -9.79 7.38 -30.28
C LYS A 648 -9.34 7.40 -28.82
N GLN A 649 -8.95 8.57 -28.31
CA GLN A 649 -8.65 8.76 -26.89
C GLN A 649 -9.90 8.53 -26.02
N PRO A 650 -9.83 7.77 -24.91
CA PRO A 650 -10.93 7.64 -23.95
C PRO A 650 -11.23 9.00 -23.31
N PHE A 651 -12.52 9.30 -23.09
CA PHE A 651 -12.97 10.54 -22.48
C PHE A 651 -12.36 11.82 -23.10
N PHE A 652 -12.22 11.89 -24.43
CA PHE A 652 -11.58 13.03 -25.11
C PHE A 652 -12.27 14.39 -24.85
N TRP A 653 -13.55 14.37 -24.45
CA TRP A 653 -14.36 15.54 -24.10
C TRP A 653 -14.25 16.00 -22.63
N LEU A 654 -13.40 15.34 -21.81
CA LEU A 654 -13.19 15.67 -20.40
C LEU A 654 -11.73 16.06 -20.12
N GLU A 655 -11.51 16.92 -19.13
CA GLU A 655 -10.21 17.05 -18.48
C GLU A 655 -10.01 15.91 -17.46
N ASN A 656 -8.74 15.58 -17.16
CA ASN A 656 -8.40 14.48 -16.25
C ASN A 656 -9.05 14.61 -14.85
N LYS A 657 -9.24 15.84 -14.35
CA LYS A 657 -9.85 16.13 -13.04
C LYS A 657 -11.33 15.70 -12.96
N ASP A 658 -12.05 15.73 -14.08
CA ASP A 658 -13.50 15.52 -14.13
C ASP A 658 -13.87 14.04 -14.32
N VAL A 659 -12.94 13.22 -14.81
CA VAL A 659 -13.14 11.79 -15.11
C VAL A 659 -13.62 11.01 -13.88
N ILE A 660 -13.03 11.24 -12.70
CA ILE A 660 -13.43 10.52 -11.49
C ILE A 660 -14.88 10.83 -11.08
N GLY A 661 -15.29 12.10 -11.16
CA GLY A 661 -16.66 12.52 -10.86
C GLY A 661 -17.71 12.01 -11.85
N VAL A 662 -17.27 11.64 -13.06
CA VAL A 662 -18.09 10.93 -14.08
C VAL A 662 -18.20 9.45 -13.72
N LEU A 663 -17.07 8.76 -13.51
CA LEU A 663 -17.03 7.34 -13.15
C LEU A 663 -17.79 7.02 -11.84
N GLU A 664 -17.72 7.91 -10.85
CA GLU A 664 -18.41 7.79 -9.56
C GLU A 664 -19.94 7.96 -9.62
N ARG A 665 -20.50 8.49 -10.71
CA ARG A 665 -21.95 8.51 -10.96
C ARG A 665 -22.46 7.23 -11.64
N GLY A 666 -21.56 6.35 -12.07
CA GLY A 666 -21.87 5.19 -12.89
C GLY A 666 -21.74 5.44 -14.40
N ASP A 667 -21.39 6.65 -14.84
CA ASP A 667 -21.14 6.94 -16.25
C ASP A 667 -19.91 6.13 -16.75
N ARG A 668 -19.94 5.70 -18.02
CA ARG A 668 -18.88 4.89 -18.67
C ARG A 668 -18.64 5.34 -20.11
N LEU A 669 -17.58 4.85 -20.74
CA LEU A 669 -17.31 5.10 -22.17
C LEU A 669 -18.43 4.50 -23.04
N PRO A 670 -18.98 5.25 -24.03
CA PRO A 670 -20.10 4.79 -24.84
C PRO A 670 -19.69 3.66 -25.81
N LYS A 671 -20.62 2.77 -26.18
CA LYS A 671 -20.35 1.67 -27.12
C LYS A 671 -19.77 2.21 -28.45
N PRO A 672 -18.58 1.75 -28.89
CA PRO A 672 -18.07 2.10 -30.22
C PRO A 672 -18.99 1.62 -31.32
N ASP A 673 -19.07 2.36 -32.43
CA ASP A 673 -20.05 2.17 -33.51
C ASP A 673 -20.11 0.70 -33.99
N LEU A 674 -18.97 0.16 -34.42
CA LEU A 674 -18.80 -1.21 -34.93
C LEU A 674 -18.56 -2.28 -33.84
N CYS A 675 -18.62 -1.92 -32.55
CA CYS A 675 -18.43 -2.88 -31.46
C CYS A 675 -19.65 -3.84 -31.33
N PRO A 676 -19.45 -5.18 -31.38
CA PRO A 676 -20.50 -6.16 -31.12
C PRO A 676 -21.07 -6.02 -29.70
N PRO A 677 -22.41 -6.09 -29.49
CA PRO A 677 -23.02 -5.85 -28.19
C PRO A 677 -22.44 -6.69 -27.04
N ILE A 678 -22.19 -7.98 -27.25
CA ILE A 678 -21.68 -8.89 -26.21
C ILE A 678 -20.25 -8.50 -25.77
N LEU A 679 -19.44 -7.97 -26.69
CA LEU A 679 -18.09 -7.50 -26.40
C LEU A 679 -18.11 -6.21 -25.58
N TYR A 680 -19.11 -5.35 -25.78
CA TYR A 680 -19.36 -4.20 -24.91
C TYR A 680 -19.92 -4.61 -23.54
N THR A 681 -20.79 -5.62 -23.47
CA THR A 681 -21.23 -6.21 -22.19
C THR A 681 -20.04 -6.74 -21.38
N LEU A 682 -19.03 -7.31 -22.05
CA LEU A 682 -17.79 -7.72 -21.41
C LEU A 682 -16.99 -6.52 -20.86
N MET A 683 -16.86 -5.42 -21.62
CA MET A 683 -16.25 -4.18 -21.13
C MET A 683 -16.98 -3.63 -19.90
N THR A 684 -18.31 -3.57 -19.91
CA THR A 684 -19.08 -3.02 -18.78
C THR A 684 -18.92 -3.84 -17.50
N ARG A 685 -18.66 -5.15 -17.59
CA ARG A 685 -18.32 -6.00 -16.43
C ARG A 685 -16.89 -5.78 -15.93
N CYS A 686 -15.96 -5.42 -16.82
CA CYS A 686 -14.60 -5.02 -16.43
C CYS A 686 -14.57 -3.61 -15.82
N TRP A 687 -15.55 -2.77 -16.16
CA TRP A 687 -15.75 -1.45 -15.57
C TRP A 687 -16.75 -1.43 -14.41
N ASP A 688 -16.94 -2.55 -13.70
CA ASP A 688 -17.63 -2.49 -12.41
C ASP A 688 -16.86 -1.56 -11.46
N TYR A 689 -17.60 -0.80 -10.65
CA TYR A 689 -16.99 0.10 -9.68
C TYR A 689 -16.29 -0.70 -8.58
N ASP A 690 -16.87 -1.82 -8.13
CA ASP A 690 -16.22 -2.70 -7.17
C ASP A 690 -15.10 -3.51 -7.85
N PRO A 691 -13.84 -3.48 -7.37
CA PRO A 691 -12.75 -4.27 -7.95
C PRO A 691 -12.94 -5.79 -7.84
N SER A 692 -13.75 -6.27 -6.90
CA SER A 692 -13.95 -7.71 -6.65
C SER A 692 -14.97 -8.37 -7.58
N GLU A 693 -15.93 -7.61 -8.12
CA GLU A 693 -16.93 -8.09 -9.10
C GLU A 693 -16.38 -8.17 -10.54
N ARG A 694 -15.17 -7.64 -10.78
CA ARG A 694 -14.52 -7.64 -12.10
C ARG A 694 -14.02 -9.06 -12.46
N PRO A 695 -14.25 -9.55 -13.70
CA PRO A 695 -13.79 -10.88 -14.13
C PRO A 695 -12.26 -10.97 -14.21
N LYS A 696 -11.68 -12.15 -13.93
CA LYS A 696 -10.22 -12.36 -14.00
C LYS A 696 -9.75 -12.55 -15.45
N PHE A 697 -8.47 -12.33 -15.73
CA PHE A 697 -7.98 -12.37 -17.13
C PHE A 697 -8.15 -13.74 -17.79
N LYS A 698 -7.99 -14.82 -17.03
CA LYS A 698 -8.37 -16.18 -17.47
C LYS A 698 -9.83 -16.29 -17.97
N ASP A 699 -10.79 -15.64 -17.31
CA ASP A 699 -12.21 -15.68 -17.65
C ASP A 699 -12.50 -14.84 -18.90
N LEU A 700 -11.80 -13.72 -19.05
CA LEU A 700 -11.80 -12.87 -20.24
C LEU A 700 -11.24 -13.59 -21.46
N VAL A 701 -10.12 -14.31 -21.34
CA VAL A 701 -9.55 -15.12 -22.42
C VAL A 701 -10.54 -16.19 -22.88
N CYS A 702 -11.21 -16.90 -21.95
CA CYS A 702 -12.25 -17.87 -22.30
C CYS A 702 -13.42 -17.22 -23.03
N SER A 703 -13.91 -16.07 -22.52
CA SER A 703 -15.00 -15.31 -23.13
C SER A 703 -14.67 -14.84 -24.56
N LEU A 704 -13.46 -14.33 -24.78
CA LEU A 704 -13.02 -13.79 -26.08
C LEU A 704 -12.77 -14.88 -27.13
N ARG A 705 -12.32 -16.08 -26.73
CA ARG A 705 -12.16 -17.22 -27.64
C ARG A 705 -13.50 -17.61 -28.28
N SER A 706 -14.57 -17.71 -27.50
CA SER A 706 -15.91 -18.09 -28.00
C SER A 706 -16.45 -17.11 -29.05
N HIS A 707 -16.09 -15.82 -28.96
CA HIS A 707 -16.46 -14.80 -29.94
C HIS A 707 -15.55 -14.78 -31.19
N SER A 708 -14.39 -15.43 -31.13
CA SER A 708 -13.43 -15.48 -32.24
C SER A 708 -13.69 -16.66 -33.20
N CYS A 709 -14.18 -17.80 -32.69
CA CYS A 709 -14.44 -19.00 -33.50
C CYS A 709 -15.41 -18.78 -34.69
N PRO A 710 -16.59 -18.12 -34.54
CA PRO A 710 -17.57 -18.01 -35.64
C PRO A 710 -17.07 -17.22 -36.87
N MET A 711 -16.02 -16.42 -36.72
CA MET A 711 -15.46 -15.62 -37.83
C MET A 711 -14.44 -16.40 -38.68
N ALA A 712 -13.75 -17.38 -38.10
CA ALA A 712 -12.65 -18.08 -38.77
C ALA A 712 -13.10 -18.94 -39.96
N GLU A 713 -14.26 -19.59 -39.86
CA GLU A 713 -14.82 -20.42 -40.94
C GLU A 713 -15.19 -19.57 -42.17
N SER A 714 -15.64 -18.32 -41.97
CA SER A 714 -16.04 -17.42 -43.06
C SER A 714 -14.88 -17.03 -44.00
N LEU A 715 -13.65 -17.03 -43.50
CA LEU A 715 -12.45 -16.67 -44.25
C LEU A 715 -11.88 -17.85 -45.08
N LEU A 716 -12.07 -19.09 -44.62
CA LEU A 716 -11.61 -20.28 -45.35
C LEU A 716 -12.49 -20.63 -46.56
N VAL A 717 -13.77 -20.24 -46.55
CA VAL A 717 -14.75 -20.53 -47.62
C VAL A 717 -14.56 -19.64 -48.87
N ARG A 718 -13.69 -18.62 -48.84
CA ARG A 718 -13.52 -17.63 -49.94
C ARG A 718 -12.19 -17.73 -50.70
N LYS A 719 -11.80 -18.95 -51.10
CA LYS A 719 -10.80 -19.16 -52.18
C LYS A 719 -11.48 -19.72 -53.44
N PRO A 720 -11.58 -18.95 -54.54
CA PRO A 720 -11.96 -19.50 -55.84
C PRO A 720 -10.93 -20.50 -56.35
N LEU A 721 -11.37 -21.55 -57.06
CA LEU A 721 -10.46 -22.45 -57.77
C LEU A 721 -9.87 -21.73 -59.00
N SER A 722 -8.54 -21.60 -59.05
CA SER A 722 -7.81 -21.20 -60.25
C SER A 722 -6.38 -21.75 -60.26
N HIS A 723 -6.24 -23.03 -60.63
CA HIS A 723 -4.95 -23.64 -60.99
C HIS A 723 -5.01 -24.19 -62.43
N ALA A 724 -4.44 -23.46 -63.39
CA ALA A 724 -3.98 -24.01 -64.66
C ALA A 724 -3.00 -23.05 -65.36
N LEU A 725 -2.01 -23.63 -66.04
CA LEU A 725 -1.04 -23.02 -66.96
C LEU A 725 0.06 -22.11 -66.35
N SER A 726 1.24 -22.20 -66.96
CA SER A 726 2.52 -21.70 -66.45
C SER A 726 3.28 -20.96 -67.54
N THR A 727 4.07 -19.93 -67.18
CA THR A 727 5.48 -19.73 -67.61
C THR A 727 6.05 -18.43 -67.00
N PRO A 728 7.40 -18.26 -66.90
CA PRO A 728 8.02 -17.17 -66.12
C PRO A 728 8.61 -16.02 -66.98
N SER A 729 8.69 -14.81 -66.42
CA SER A 729 9.54 -13.73 -66.96
C SER A 729 9.98 -12.70 -65.90
N VAL A 730 11.28 -12.72 -65.60
CA VAL A 730 12.26 -11.61 -65.47
C VAL A 730 11.90 -10.28 -64.76
N CYS A 731 12.87 -9.82 -63.97
CA CYS A 731 12.94 -8.59 -63.17
C CYS A 731 12.90 -7.27 -63.95
N LEU A 732 12.42 -6.18 -63.33
CA LEU A 732 13.29 -5.09 -62.80
C LEU A 732 12.52 -3.96 -62.07
N SER A 733 13.27 -3.14 -61.35
CA SER A 733 12.84 -1.98 -60.53
C SER A 733 12.54 -0.71 -61.34
N ALA A 734 11.70 0.22 -60.82
CA ALA A 734 12.10 1.62 -60.50
C ALA A 734 10.95 2.61 -60.14
N LEU A 735 11.21 3.45 -59.11
CA LEU A 735 10.89 4.90 -58.96
C LEU A 735 9.43 5.46 -58.85
N THR A 736 9.19 6.09 -57.67
CA THR A 736 8.55 7.43 -57.38
C THR A 736 7.11 7.81 -57.79
N LEU A 737 6.27 8.08 -56.75
CA LEU A 737 5.45 9.29 -56.39
C LEU A 737 5.17 10.42 -57.43
N PRO A 738 4.09 11.25 -57.33
CA PRO A 738 3.13 11.48 -56.21
C PRO A 738 1.61 11.63 -56.59
N TRP A 739 0.77 12.09 -55.64
CA TRP A 739 -0.62 12.62 -55.74
C TRP A 739 -0.68 14.06 -56.37
N PRO A 740 -1.82 14.82 -56.55
CA PRO A 740 -3.20 14.69 -55.97
C PRO A 740 -4.49 15.12 -56.77
N CYS A 741 -5.67 14.64 -56.27
CA CYS A 741 -7.00 15.30 -56.11
C CYS A 741 -7.97 15.73 -57.25
N PHE A 742 -9.27 15.82 -56.84
CA PHE A 742 -10.51 16.28 -57.52
C PHE A 742 -11.12 15.31 -58.58
N VAL A 743 -12.43 15.24 -58.89
CA VAL A 743 -13.56 16.21 -58.87
C VAL A 743 -14.91 15.62 -58.34
N ARG A 744 -15.87 16.51 -58.04
CA ARG A 744 -17.28 16.37 -57.57
C ARG A 744 -18.23 15.37 -58.29
N VAL A 745 -19.32 15.05 -57.55
CA VAL A 745 -20.59 14.39 -57.94
C VAL A 745 -21.55 15.33 -58.72
N PRO A 746 -22.52 14.79 -59.49
CA PRO A 746 -23.92 15.27 -59.44
C PRO A 746 -24.98 14.14 -59.35
N SER A 747 -26.23 14.49 -59.02
CA SER A 747 -27.33 13.56 -58.71
C SER A 747 -28.66 13.91 -59.41
N ARG A 748 -29.59 12.94 -59.58
CA ARG A 748 -31.08 13.13 -59.52
C ARG A 748 -31.95 11.89 -59.82
N CYS A 749 -33.21 11.99 -59.35
CA CYS A 749 -34.45 11.30 -59.78
C CYS A 749 -34.76 9.85 -59.30
N SER A 750 -36.06 9.49 -59.42
CA SER A 750 -36.82 8.65 -58.47
C SER A 750 -37.81 7.65 -59.18
N PRO A 751 -38.65 6.84 -58.49
CA PRO A 751 -39.15 5.53 -58.97
C PRO A 751 -40.50 5.54 -59.73
N PRO A 752 -41.05 4.35 -60.10
CA PRO A 752 -42.38 3.99 -59.54
C PRO A 752 -42.72 2.47 -59.36
N LEU A 753 -43.76 2.22 -58.53
CA LEU A 753 -44.80 1.15 -58.58
C LEU A 753 -44.56 -0.33 -58.15
N ALA A 754 -45.69 -0.97 -57.79
CA ALA A 754 -45.98 -2.34 -57.29
C ALA A 754 -47.52 -2.60 -57.50
N PRO A 755 -48.23 -3.63 -56.97
CA PRO A 755 -47.87 -4.86 -56.23
C PRO A 755 -48.47 -6.14 -56.91
N PRO A 756 -48.61 -7.33 -56.24
CA PRO A 756 -49.63 -7.61 -55.18
C PRO A 756 -49.00 -8.39 -53.98
N GLN A 757 -49.68 -9.04 -53.00
CA GLN A 757 -51.10 -9.33 -52.72
C GLN A 757 -51.34 -9.52 -51.18
N VAL A 758 -52.57 -9.84 -50.76
CA VAL A 758 -53.05 -10.20 -49.40
C VAL A 758 -54.20 -11.23 -49.53
N PRO A 759 -54.60 -12.03 -48.50
CA PRO A 759 -55.04 -11.64 -47.14
C PRO A 759 -54.50 -12.60 -46.02
N GLU A 760 -55.03 -12.81 -44.80
CA GLU A 760 -56.27 -12.37 -44.10
C GLU A 760 -56.18 -12.47 -42.54
N GLY A 761 -57.09 -11.78 -41.83
CA GLY A 761 -57.62 -12.15 -40.50
C GLY A 761 -56.83 -11.72 -39.23
N LEU A 762 -57.42 -11.08 -38.21
CA LEU A 762 -58.79 -10.55 -38.00
C LEU A 762 -58.77 -9.28 -37.10
N CYS A 763 -59.90 -8.55 -37.11
CA CYS A 763 -60.31 -7.38 -36.31
C CYS A 763 -59.95 -7.41 -34.80
N ALA A 764 -59.89 -6.31 -34.03
CA ALA A 764 -59.85 -4.83 -34.23
C ALA A 764 -59.48 -4.20 -32.83
N SER A 765 -59.69 -2.95 -32.37
CA SER A 765 -60.50 -1.76 -32.72
C SER A 765 -59.89 -0.47 -32.08
N SER A 766 -60.51 0.70 -32.22
CA SER A 766 -60.27 1.92 -31.40
C SER A 766 -61.54 2.79 -31.32
N PRO A 767 -61.68 3.70 -30.33
CA PRO A 767 -61.53 5.13 -30.63
C PRO A 767 -60.94 5.98 -29.46
N THR A 768 -61.00 7.32 -29.40
CA THR A 768 -60.52 8.46 -30.25
C THR A 768 -60.94 9.77 -29.54
N LEU A 769 -60.23 10.90 -29.72
CA LEU A 769 -60.53 12.27 -29.19
C LEU A 769 -60.28 12.45 -27.66
N THR A 770 -59.96 13.63 -27.10
CA THR A 770 -59.78 15.01 -27.63
C THR A 770 -58.71 15.79 -26.82
N SER A 771 -58.27 16.96 -27.30
CA SER A 771 -57.36 17.95 -26.65
C SER A 771 -58.13 19.26 -26.29
N PRO A 772 -57.53 20.39 -25.81
CA PRO A 772 -56.14 20.74 -25.38
C PRO A 772 -56.07 21.58 -24.04
N ILE A 773 -55.01 22.39 -23.82
CA ILE A 773 -54.94 23.63 -22.96
C ILE A 773 -54.88 23.39 -21.40
N GLU A 774 -54.09 24.09 -20.55
CA GLU A 774 -53.12 25.20 -20.71
C GLU A 774 -51.96 25.24 -19.65
N TYR A 775 -51.18 26.33 -19.71
CA TYR A 775 -49.80 26.65 -19.29
C TYR A 775 -49.35 26.70 -17.78
N GLN A 776 -48.04 26.93 -17.63
CA GLN A 776 -47.26 27.66 -16.60
C GLN A 776 -47.10 27.17 -15.13
N SER A 777 -45.83 26.93 -14.77
CA SER A 777 -45.20 26.83 -13.42
C SER A 777 -44.99 28.25 -12.78
N PRO A 778 -44.29 28.51 -11.62
CA PRO A 778 -43.06 27.85 -11.12
C PRO A 778 -42.80 27.81 -9.57
N ALA A 779 -41.58 27.38 -9.22
CA ALA A 779 -40.72 27.79 -8.07
C ALA A 779 -40.80 27.05 -6.70
N ASN A 780 -39.73 26.30 -6.41
CA ASN A 780 -38.75 26.42 -5.30
C ASN A 780 -39.26 26.72 -3.85
N SER A 781 -38.80 26.08 -2.77
CA SER A 781 -37.64 25.16 -2.63
C SER A 781 -37.64 24.36 -1.30
N LEU A 782 -36.76 23.35 -1.22
CA LEU A 782 -36.15 22.77 0.00
C LEU A 782 -37.06 22.31 1.18
N HIS A 783 -37.39 21.01 1.24
CA HIS A 783 -36.82 20.10 2.27
C HIS A 783 -37.19 18.61 2.04
N THR A 784 -36.20 17.71 2.17
CA THR A 784 -36.34 16.24 2.27
C THR A 784 -36.67 15.81 3.72
N PRO A 785 -37.03 14.53 4.05
CA PRO A 785 -37.03 13.26 3.28
C PRO A 785 -38.42 12.52 3.43
N PRO A 786 -38.59 11.16 3.37
CA PRO A 786 -37.71 10.05 2.94
C PRO A 786 -38.33 9.00 1.98
N LEU A 787 -37.44 8.30 1.28
CA LEU A 787 -37.46 6.87 0.87
C LEU A 787 -38.80 6.09 0.84
N ASN A 788 -39.13 5.52 -0.33
CA ASN A 788 -39.50 4.10 -0.39
C ASN A 788 -38.95 3.42 -1.68
N ARG A 789 -39.11 2.09 -1.74
CA ARG A 789 -38.37 1.12 -2.58
C ARG A 789 -39.24 0.55 -3.72
N HIS A 790 -38.64 0.38 -4.90
CA HIS A 790 -39.17 -0.35 -6.08
C HIS A 790 -40.49 0.24 -6.68
N ASN A 791 -40.60 0.43 -8.00
CA ASN A 791 -40.61 -0.66 -8.97
C ASN A 791 -40.24 -0.24 -10.41
N VAL A 792 -40.04 -1.26 -11.25
CA VAL A 792 -39.76 -1.18 -12.70
C VAL A 792 -40.91 -0.56 -13.50
N PHE A 793 -40.62 0.31 -14.47
CA PHE A 793 -41.42 0.41 -15.70
C PHE A 793 -40.58 0.76 -16.95
N LYS A 794 -40.93 0.18 -18.09
CA LYS A 794 -40.31 0.40 -19.41
C LYS A 794 -40.85 1.68 -20.07
N ARG A 795 -39.98 2.56 -20.56
CA ARG A 795 -40.17 3.49 -21.72
C ARG A 795 -38.76 3.91 -22.19
N HIS A 796 -38.46 4.24 -23.44
CA HIS A 796 -38.98 3.88 -24.77
C HIS A 796 -37.82 4.17 -25.76
N SER A 797 -37.75 3.51 -26.93
CA SER A 797 -36.79 3.97 -27.95
C SER A 797 -37.25 5.30 -28.53
N MET A 798 -36.43 6.34 -28.40
CA MET A 798 -36.57 7.57 -29.21
C MET A 798 -36.06 7.29 -30.62
N ARG A 799 -36.68 7.88 -31.65
CA ARG A 799 -36.24 7.77 -33.04
C ARG A 799 -34.99 8.60 -33.31
N GLU A 800 -34.25 8.21 -34.34
CA GLU A 800 -32.92 8.72 -34.70
C GLU A 800 -32.95 9.98 -35.60
N GLU A 801 -34.13 10.52 -35.90
CA GLU A 801 -34.34 11.41 -37.07
C GLU A 801 -34.18 12.93 -36.80
N ASP A 802 -34.16 13.40 -35.54
CA ASP A 802 -34.19 14.84 -35.21
C ASP A 802 -32.81 15.51 -34.97
N PHE A 803 -31.69 14.83 -35.21
CA PHE A 803 -30.35 15.40 -35.00
C PHE A 803 -29.76 16.06 -36.26
N LEU A 804 -30.08 17.35 -36.43
CA LEU A 804 -29.32 18.23 -37.35
C LEU A 804 -27.86 18.34 -36.90
N ARG A 805 -26.94 17.91 -37.76
CA ARG A 805 -25.51 17.82 -37.48
C ARG A 805 -24.81 19.17 -37.77
N PRO A 806 -24.27 19.89 -36.77
CA PRO A 806 -23.65 21.20 -36.99
C PRO A 806 -22.40 21.10 -37.86
N SER A 807 -22.20 22.13 -38.69
CA SER A 807 -21.09 22.30 -39.62
C SER A 807 -19.90 23.08 -39.04
N SER A 808 -20.13 23.88 -38.00
CA SER A 808 -19.14 24.76 -37.36
C SER A 808 -19.22 24.75 -35.83
N ARG A 809 -18.20 25.32 -35.18
CA ARG A 809 -18.06 25.31 -33.71
C ARG A 809 -19.10 26.20 -33.02
N GLU A 810 -19.36 27.37 -33.59
CA GLU A 810 -20.33 28.35 -33.11
C GLU A 810 -21.77 27.84 -33.29
N GLU A 811 -22.03 27.11 -34.38
CA GLU A 811 -23.31 26.45 -34.65
C GLU A 811 -23.59 25.30 -33.68
N ALA A 812 -22.57 24.48 -33.39
CA ALA A 812 -22.65 23.44 -32.36
C ALA A 812 -22.92 24.03 -30.95
N GLN A 813 -22.29 25.16 -30.61
CA GLN A 813 -22.56 25.85 -29.34
C GLN A 813 -24.00 26.38 -29.28
N LYS A 814 -24.49 27.04 -30.34
CA LYS A 814 -25.89 27.54 -30.39
C LYS A 814 -26.92 26.42 -30.29
N LEU A 815 -26.73 25.30 -30.99
CA LEU A 815 -27.60 24.13 -30.85
C LEU A 815 -27.56 23.56 -29.42
N TRP A 816 -26.39 23.47 -28.80
CA TRP A 816 -26.27 23.02 -27.41
C TRP A 816 -26.96 23.97 -26.42
N GLU A 817 -26.90 25.29 -26.63
CA GLU A 817 -27.62 26.25 -25.79
C GLU A 817 -29.14 26.17 -25.96
N ILE A 818 -29.64 25.94 -27.18
CA ILE A 818 -31.07 25.69 -27.47
C ILE A 818 -31.53 24.38 -26.80
N GLU A 819 -30.74 23.30 -26.90
CA GLU A 819 -31.09 22.01 -26.31
C GLU A 819 -31.02 22.05 -24.77
N ARG A 820 -30.06 22.79 -24.20
CA ARG A 820 -29.99 23.12 -22.76
C ARG A 820 -31.24 23.91 -22.31
N LEU A 821 -31.79 24.78 -23.17
CA LEU A 821 -33.01 25.53 -22.88
C LEU A 821 -34.26 24.64 -22.93
N LYS A 822 -34.38 23.77 -23.94
CA LYS A 822 -35.44 22.73 -23.99
C LYS A 822 -35.39 21.82 -22.76
N MET A 823 -34.21 21.29 -22.41
CA MET A 823 -34.03 20.42 -21.23
C MET A 823 -34.51 21.10 -19.95
N ARG A 824 -34.25 22.40 -19.79
CA ARG A 824 -34.76 23.17 -18.65
C ARG A 824 -36.28 23.32 -18.68
N GLN A 825 -36.88 23.60 -19.84
CA GLN A 825 -38.35 23.64 -19.98
C GLN A 825 -39.03 22.29 -19.70
N VAL A 826 -38.39 21.16 -20.05
CA VAL A 826 -38.89 19.82 -19.72
C VAL A 826 -38.85 19.56 -18.22
N LEU A 827 -37.77 19.96 -17.53
CA LEU A 827 -37.65 19.85 -16.07
C LEU A 827 -38.68 20.75 -15.36
N ASP A 828 -38.84 22.01 -15.79
CA ASP A 828 -39.84 22.94 -15.24
C ASP A 828 -41.29 22.47 -15.43
N LYS A 829 -41.55 21.63 -16.45
CA LYS A 829 -42.84 20.95 -16.68
C LYS A 829 -43.04 19.77 -15.73
N GLN A 830 -42.07 18.85 -15.65
CA GLN A 830 -42.12 17.70 -14.74
C GLN A 830 -42.24 18.12 -13.27
N GLN A 831 -41.55 19.20 -12.87
CA GLN A 831 -41.64 19.74 -11.51
C GLN A 831 -43.01 20.36 -11.21
N LYS A 832 -43.77 20.82 -12.22
CA LYS A 832 -45.15 21.29 -12.04
C LYS A 832 -46.12 20.12 -11.89
N GLU A 833 -46.02 19.12 -12.78
CA GLU A 833 -46.84 17.90 -12.75
C GLU A 833 -46.74 17.19 -11.39
N MET A 834 -45.52 17.09 -10.84
CA MET A 834 -45.25 16.54 -9.49
C MET A 834 -45.96 17.30 -8.35
N VAL A 835 -46.17 18.61 -8.48
CA VAL A 835 -46.84 19.43 -7.45
C VAL A 835 -48.37 19.29 -7.54
N GLU A 836 -48.89 19.11 -8.76
CA GLU A 836 -50.32 18.85 -9.00
C GLU A 836 -50.72 17.46 -8.45
N ASP A 837 -49.91 16.42 -8.71
CA ASP A 837 -50.06 15.07 -8.09
C ASP A 837 -50.03 15.12 -6.55
N TYR A 838 -49.12 15.91 -5.96
CA TYR A 838 -49.00 16.02 -4.49
C TYR A 838 -50.21 16.73 -3.84
N GLN A 839 -50.85 17.66 -4.56
CA GLN A 839 -52.09 18.29 -4.09
C GLN A 839 -53.28 17.34 -4.20
N TRP A 840 -53.35 16.53 -5.27
CA TRP A 840 -54.37 15.50 -5.45
C TRP A 840 -54.29 14.45 -4.33
N LEU A 841 -53.11 13.89 -4.05
CA LEU A 841 -52.89 12.94 -2.96
C LEU A 841 -53.34 13.47 -1.59
N ARG A 842 -53.18 14.78 -1.33
CA ARG A 842 -53.64 15.44 -0.09
C ARG A 842 -55.15 15.71 -0.01
N GLN A 843 -55.87 15.58 -1.12
CA GLN A 843 -57.34 15.56 -1.12
C GLN A 843 -57.84 14.13 -0.90
N GLU A 844 -57.20 13.16 -1.57
CA GLU A 844 -57.42 11.72 -1.37
C GLU A 844 -57.26 11.33 0.11
N GLU A 845 -56.15 11.72 0.75
CA GLU A 845 -55.84 11.47 2.16
C GLU A 845 -56.92 11.99 3.12
N LYS A 846 -57.55 13.13 2.80
CA LYS A 846 -58.65 13.72 3.60
C LYS A 846 -60.00 13.01 3.43
N SER A 847 -60.14 12.16 2.42
CA SER A 847 -61.35 11.35 2.21
C SER A 847 -61.32 9.99 2.95
N LEU A 848 -60.19 9.66 3.57
CA LEU A 848 -59.87 8.33 4.10
C LEU A 848 -59.80 8.24 5.64
N ASP A 849 -60.47 9.14 6.37
CA ASP A 849 -60.49 9.17 7.84
C ASP A 849 -61.91 8.88 8.43
N PRO A 850 -62.22 7.63 8.84
CA PRO A 850 -63.57 7.24 9.28
C PRO A 850 -63.65 6.71 10.72
N THR A 851 -63.40 7.55 11.74
CA THR A 851 -63.67 7.17 13.16
C THR A 851 -64.51 8.16 13.97
N VAL A 852 -65.73 8.49 13.50
CA VAL A 852 -66.84 8.89 14.40
C VAL A 852 -68.16 8.29 13.92
N PHE A 853 -68.60 7.19 14.53
CA PHE A 853 -70.03 6.89 14.77
C PHE A 853 -70.20 5.74 15.78
N MET A 854 -71.28 5.82 16.58
CA MET A 854 -71.70 4.92 17.69
C MET A 854 -70.97 5.10 19.04
N ASN A 855 -71.64 5.20 20.20
CA ASN A 855 -72.89 5.94 20.49
C ASN A 855 -73.06 6.19 22.02
N ASN A 856 -73.52 7.39 22.39
CA ASN A 856 -74.31 7.77 23.58
C ASN A 856 -73.95 7.34 25.05
N ASN A 857 -74.07 8.34 25.94
CA ASN A 857 -74.45 8.31 27.37
C ASN A 857 -73.41 8.02 28.48
N THR A 858 -72.86 9.12 29.05
CA THR A 858 -72.93 9.59 30.48
C THR A 858 -73.40 8.62 31.60
N PRO A 859 -72.97 8.77 32.90
CA PRO A 859 -72.45 9.99 33.56
C PRO A 859 -71.19 9.74 34.50
N PRO A 860 -70.89 10.48 35.62
CA PRO A 860 -69.53 11.04 35.84
C PRO A 860 -68.98 10.85 37.30
N VAL A 861 -68.19 11.83 37.81
CA VAL A 861 -67.77 12.06 39.24
C VAL A 861 -66.54 11.24 39.70
N SER A 862 -65.32 11.80 39.67
CA SER A 862 -64.59 12.51 40.78
C SER A 862 -63.80 11.54 41.70
N ASP A 863 -62.81 11.93 42.52
CA ASP A 863 -62.23 13.25 42.84
C ASP A 863 -60.73 13.15 43.25
N ALA A 864 -60.11 14.31 43.46
CA ALA A 864 -59.01 14.61 44.40
C ALA A 864 -57.92 13.58 44.75
N GLY A 865 -56.66 14.01 44.58
CA GLY A 865 -55.83 14.22 45.77
C GLY A 865 -54.45 13.55 45.84
N PRO A 866 -53.58 13.99 46.78
CA PRO A 866 -52.13 14.02 46.52
C PRO A 866 -51.23 13.45 47.64
N GLY A 867 -49.93 13.33 47.34
CA GLY A 867 -48.87 13.53 48.36
C GLY A 867 -47.97 12.33 48.73
N GLU A 868 -46.76 12.35 48.16
CA GLU A 868 -45.45 12.07 48.80
C GLU A 868 -45.10 10.74 49.55
N THR A 869 -43.96 10.18 49.11
CA THR A 869 -42.92 9.41 49.86
C THR A 869 -43.21 7.99 50.41
N GLY A 870 -42.35 7.03 50.02
CA GLY A 870 -42.24 5.70 50.63
C GLY A 870 -41.30 4.75 49.86
N LEU A 871 -40.44 4.01 50.57
CA LEU A 871 -39.40 3.11 50.03
C LEU A 871 -39.91 1.77 49.44
N ALA A 872 -39.03 1.13 48.66
CA ALA A 872 -38.76 -0.33 48.58
C ALA A 872 -39.22 -1.17 47.36
N GLU A 873 -38.22 -1.89 46.81
CA GLU A 873 -38.22 -3.26 46.23
C GLU A 873 -38.98 -3.69 44.95
N PHE A 874 -38.36 -4.69 44.27
CA PHE A 874 -38.92 -5.74 43.41
C PHE A 874 -40.00 -5.36 42.35
N THR A 875 -39.73 -5.40 41.03
CA THR A 875 -39.56 -6.65 40.26
C THR A 875 -39.13 -6.36 38.80
N GLY A 876 -38.63 -7.37 38.07
CA GLY A 876 -38.37 -7.29 36.63
C GLY A 876 -39.58 -7.66 35.74
N PRO A 877 -39.62 -7.24 34.45
CA PRO A 877 -40.74 -7.55 33.54
C PRO A 877 -40.87 -9.05 33.17
N PRO A 878 -42.07 -9.52 32.74
CA PRO A 878 -42.42 -10.95 32.73
C PRO A 878 -41.90 -11.75 31.53
N GLN A 879 -41.84 -13.07 31.72
CA GLN A 879 -41.52 -14.06 30.67
C GLN A 879 -42.66 -14.28 29.66
N LYS A 880 -42.31 -14.76 28.46
CA LYS A 880 -43.28 -15.22 27.45
C LYS A 880 -43.69 -16.70 27.67
N PRO A 881 -44.91 -17.11 27.27
CA PRO A 881 -45.41 -18.47 27.46
C PRO A 881 -44.69 -19.50 26.56
N PRO A 882 -44.69 -20.79 26.95
CA PRO A 882 -43.93 -21.85 26.27
C PRO A 882 -44.67 -22.47 25.07
N ARG A 883 -43.91 -23.14 24.20
CA ARG A 883 -44.41 -24.23 23.34
C ARG A 883 -43.57 -25.49 23.56
N LEU A 884 -44.23 -26.63 23.61
CA LEU A 884 -43.64 -27.92 23.98
C LEU A 884 -43.06 -28.68 22.78
N GLY A 885 -41.85 -29.21 22.99
CA GLY A 885 -41.46 -30.58 22.67
C GLY A 885 -41.74 -31.15 21.28
N ALA A 886 -40.67 -31.23 20.47
CA ALA A 886 -40.42 -32.36 19.57
C ALA A 886 -38.92 -32.72 19.64
N GLN A 887 -38.58 -33.83 20.29
CA GLN A 887 -37.22 -34.38 20.26
C GLN A 887 -37.09 -35.32 19.06
N GLN A 888 -36.35 -34.93 18.02
CA GLN A 888 -35.84 -35.86 17.00
C GLN A 888 -34.63 -35.29 16.26
N SER A 889 -33.59 -36.12 16.14
CA SER A 889 -32.45 -36.05 15.21
C SER A 889 -31.99 -34.68 14.68
N ILE A 890 -30.92 -34.12 15.26
CA ILE A 890 -30.10 -33.11 14.57
C ILE A 890 -29.15 -33.84 13.59
N HIS A 891 -29.52 -33.87 12.32
CA HIS A 891 -28.57 -34.10 11.22
C HIS A 891 -28.44 -32.80 10.40
N PRO A 892 -27.22 -32.28 10.17
CA PRO A 892 -27.03 -31.22 9.18
C PRO A 892 -27.27 -31.79 7.77
N ALA A 893 -28.02 -31.07 6.94
CA ALA A 893 -28.30 -31.52 5.57
C ALA A 893 -27.01 -31.53 4.72
N PRO A 894 -26.79 -32.57 3.89
CA PRO A 894 -25.55 -32.72 3.14
C PRO A 894 -25.49 -31.73 1.96
N THR A 895 -24.28 -31.30 1.60
CA THR A 895 -24.06 -30.36 0.48
C THR A 895 -24.16 -31.04 -0.91
N ALA A 896 -24.31 -32.36 -0.95
CA ALA A 896 -24.70 -33.16 -2.11
C ALA A 896 -25.38 -34.48 -1.67
N ASN A 897 -26.38 -34.96 -2.42
CA ASN A 897 -27.05 -36.24 -2.17
C ASN A 897 -26.15 -37.42 -2.60
N LEU A 898 -25.33 -37.88 -1.67
CA LEU A 898 -24.38 -38.99 -1.83
C LEU A 898 -24.61 -39.98 -0.67
N ASP A 899 -24.51 -41.29 -0.94
CA ASP A 899 -24.53 -42.30 0.12
C ASP A 899 -23.29 -42.13 1.03
N ARG A 900 -23.52 -42.07 2.35
CA ARG A 900 -22.48 -41.86 3.37
C ARG A 900 -22.28 -43.06 4.29
N THR A 901 -22.99 -44.17 4.07
CA THR A 901 -23.10 -45.28 5.02
C THR A 901 -21.75 -45.89 5.39
N ASP A 902 -20.79 -45.91 4.45
CA ASP A 902 -19.42 -46.40 4.63
C ASP A 902 -18.33 -45.34 4.36
N ASP A 903 -18.66 -44.03 4.39
CA ASP A 903 -17.69 -42.96 4.04
C ASP A 903 -16.75 -42.61 5.21
N ALA A 904 -15.56 -43.24 5.21
CA ALA A 904 -14.54 -43.07 6.24
C ALA A 904 -14.05 -41.61 6.40
N VAL A 905 -14.01 -40.81 5.33
CA VAL A 905 -13.60 -39.39 5.42
C VAL A 905 -14.69 -38.56 6.07
N TYR A 906 -15.94 -38.76 5.66
CA TYR A 906 -17.10 -38.12 6.29
C TYR A 906 -17.17 -38.45 7.80
N SER A 907 -16.99 -39.72 8.17
CA SER A 907 -16.98 -40.17 9.56
C SER A 907 -15.88 -39.46 10.39
N ASN A 908 -14.64 -39.42 9.87
CA ASN A 908 -13.54 -38.77 10.58
C ASN A 908 -13.65 -37.23 10.65
N VAL A 909 -14.28 -36.56 9.67
CA VAL A 909 -14.63 -35.14 9.79
C VAL A 909 -15.65 -34.93 10.90
N MET A 910 -16.69 -35.77 10.97
CA MET A 910 -17.71 -35.64 12.03
C MET A 910 -17.16 -35.92 13.43
N ASP A 911 -16.17 -36.82 13.58
CA ASP A 911 -15.45 -37.05 14.83
C ASP A 911 -14.47 -35.91 15.18
N LEU A 912 -13.88 -35.22 14.19
CA LEU A 912 -13.07 -34.01 14.41
C LEU A 912 -13.95 -32.82 14.84
N VAL A 913 -15.08 -32.60 14.17
CA VAL A 913 -16.08 -31.59 14.57
C VAL A 913 -16.61 -31.89 15.98
N ARG A 914 -16.85 -33.16 16.32
CA ARG A 914 -17.25 -33.57 17.68
C ARG A 914 -16.15 -33.24 18.71
N ALA A 915 -14.88 -33.47 18.40
CA ALA A 915 -13.76 -33.13 19.29
C ALA A 915 -13.62 -31.61 19.49
N VAL A 916 -13.85 -30.79 18.46
CA VAL A 916 -13.86 -29.32 18.56
C VAL A 916 -15.06 -28.82 19.37
N LEU A 917 -16.24 -29.43 19.23
CA LEU A 917 -17.40 -29.13 20.08
C LEU A 917 -17.18 -29.55 21.53
N GLN A 918 -16.48 -30.67 21.78
CA GLN A 918 -16.11 -31.10 23.13
C GLN A 918 -15.12 -30.12 23.77
N LEU A 919 -14.06 -29.72 23.06
CA LEU A 919 -13.14 -28.65 23.46
C LEU A 919 -13.92 -27.38 23.84
N LYS A 920 -14.87 -26.95 23.01
CA LYS A 920 -15.72 -25.78 23.28
C LYS A 920 -16.55 -25.87 24.56
N ASN A 921 -17.02 -27.07 24.91
CA ASN A 921 -17.85 -27.29 26.09
C ASN A 921 -17.03 -27.46 27.38
N GLU A 922 -15.81 -28.00 27.28
CA GLU A 922 -14.96 -28.32 28.43
C GLU A 922 -13.95 -27.23 28.81
N ILE A 923 -13.54 -26.36 27.87
CA ILE A 923 -12.51 -25.31 28.09
C ILE A 923 -12.80 -24.37 29.27
N SER A 924 -14.08 -24.10 29.54
CA SER A 924 -14.54 -23.20 30.62
C SER A 924 -14.60 -23.88 31.98
N LEU A 925 -14.46 -25.21 32.03
CA LEU A 925 -14.54 -26.05 33.23
C LEU A 925 -13.20 -26.71 33.57
N LEU A 926 -12.30 -26.84 32.59
CA LEU A 926 -10.96 -27.41 32.77
C LEU A 926 -9.95 -26.38 33.31
N PRO A 927 -9.05 -26.79 34.22
CA PRO A 927 -7.87 -26.00 34.58
C PRO A 927 -6.84 -25.98 33.42
N PRO A 928 -5.87 -25.06 33.40
CA PRO A 928 -4.96 -24.85 32.27
C PRO A 928 -4.16 -26.09 31.85
N GLU A 929 -3.81 -26.95 32.80
CA GLU A 929 -3.10 -28.21 32.58
C GLU A 929 -3.95 -29.19 31.74
N GLY A 930 -5.27 -29.12 31.87
CA GLY A 930 -6.25 -29.93 31.15
C GLY A 930 -6.39 -29.57 29.67
N TYR A 931 -6.02 -28.35 29.25
CA TYR A 931 -6.15 -27.90 27.86
C TYR A 931 -5.33 -28.76 26.89
N ILE A 932 -4.20 -29.31 27.34
CA ILE A 932 -3.37 -30.25 26.57
C ILE A 932 -4.15 -31.51 26.21
N LEU A 933 -5.04 -32.01 27.08
CA LEU A 933 -5.78 -33.25 26.83
C LEU A 933 -6.86 -33.07 25.74
N VAL A 934 -7.63 -31.97 25.82
CA VAL A 934 -8.68 -31.68 24.84
C VAL A 934 -8.12 -31.28 23.46
N VAL A 935 -7.04 -30.49 23.41
CA VAL A 935 -6.36 -30.17 22.13
C VAL A 935 -5.66 -31.41 21.54
N LYS A 936 -5.12 -32.30 22.38
CA LYS A 936 -4.60 -33.61 21.92
C LYS A 936 -5.69 -34.48 21.31
N ASN A 937 -6.91 -34.49 21.86
CA ASN A 937 -8.03 -35.23 21.27
C ASN A 937 -8.40 -34.69 19.87
N VAL A 938 -8.45 -33.36 19.70
CA VAL A 938 -8.63 -32.72 18.39
C VAL A 938 -7.53 -33.13 17.40
N GLY A 939 -6.25 -33.09 17.82
CA GLY A 939 -5.13 -33.52 16.99
C GLY A 939 -5.12 -35.01 16.66
N LEU A 940 -5.68 -35.88 17.51
CA LEU A 940 -5.86 -37.30 17.24
C LEU A 940 -6.98 -37.54 16.21
N SER A 941 -8.12 -36.85 16.30
CA SER A 941 -9.17 -36.92 15.27
C SER A 941 -8.67 -36.40 13.92
N LEU A 942 -7.91 -35.30 13.89
CA LEU A 942 -7.31 -34.79 12.65
C LEU A 942 -6.35 -35.80 12.02
N ARG A 943 -5.53 -36.50 12.82
CA ARG A 943 -4.63 -37.53 12.31
C ARG A 943 -5.37 -38.70 11.66
N LYS A 944 -6.51 -39.12 12.22
CA LYS A 944 -7.38 -40.14 11.59
C LYS A 944 -7.97 -39.62 10.27
N LEU A 945 -8.45 -38.37 10.24
CA LEU A 945 -8.98 -37.74 9.04
C LEU A 945 -7.94 -37.72 7.91
N ILE A 946 -6.74 -37.22 8.19
CA ILE A 946 -5.64 -37.19 7.23
C ILE A 946 -5.34 -38.61 6.71
N GLY A 947 -5.21 -39.59 7.61
CA GLY A 947 -5.00 -41.00 7.22
C GLY A 947 -6.11 -41.56 6.32
N SER A 948 -7.39 -41.29 6.61
CA SER A 948 -8.50 -41.74 5.77
C SER A 948 -8.56 -41.07 4.39
N VAL A 949 -7.94 -39.90 4.25
CA VAL A 949 -7.75 -39.23 2.95
C VAL A 949 -6.51 -39.78 2.24
N ASP A 950 -5.43 -40.08 2.96
CA ASP A 950 -4.23 -40.73 2.42
C ASP A 950 -4.50 -42.16 1.91
N GLU A 951 -5.48 -42.87 2.49
CA GLU A 951 -5.96 -44.16 2.00
C GLU A 951 -6.78 -44.05 0.69
N ILE A 952 -7.44 -42.91 0.45
CA ILE A 952 -8.29 -42.66 -0.72
C ILE A 952 -7.53 -41.96 -1.86
N LEU A 953 -6.52 -41.15 -1.55
CA LEU A 953 -5.68 -40.45 -2.55
C LEU A 953 -5.14 -41.39 -3.64
N PRO A 954 -4.60 -42.59 -3.36
CA PRO A 954 -4.16 -43.55 -4.38
C PRO A 954 -5.27 -44.12 -5.28
N VAL A 955 -6.53 -44.05 -4.84
CA VAL A 955 -7.71 -44.54 -5.57
C VAL A 955 -8.30 -43.45 -6.47
N LEU A 956 -8.12 -42.18 -6.09
CA LEU A 956 -8.47 -41.03 -6.92
C LEU A 956 -7.50 -40.90 -8.12
N PRO A 957 -7.97 -40.49 -9.32
CA PRO A 957 -7.12 -40.43 -10.52
C PRO A 957 -5.89 -39.52 -10.37
N ALA A 958 -4.73 -40.15 -10.15
CA ALA A 958 -3.44 -39.46 -10.15
C ALA A 958 -3.10 -38.94 -11.55
N ALA A 959 -2.65 -37.69 -11.63
CA ALA A 959 -2.47 -36.98 -12.90
C ALA A 959 -1.19 -37.39 -13.66
N SER A 960 -1.18 -38.55 -14.34
CA SER A 960 -0.60 -38.71 -15.70
C SER A 960 -0.47 -40.17 -16.19
N ARG A 961 -0.83 -40.39 -17.46
CA ARG A 961 -0.02 -41.16 -18.43
C ARG A 961 -0.51 -40.84 -19.85
N THR A 962 0.41 -40.46 -20.72
CA THR A 962 0.18 -40.32 -22.17
C THR A 962 1.12 -41.27 -22.89
N GLU A 963 0.67 -42.51 -23.11
CA GLU A 963 1.46 -43.48 -23.87
C GLU A 963 1.27 -43.28 -25.38
N VAL A 964 2.38 -43.26 -26.11
CA VAL A 964 2.42 -43.05 -27.56
C VAL A 964 2.85 -44.36 -28.22
N GLY A 965 1.90 -45.06 -28.86
CA GLY A 965 2.15 -46.24 -29.68
C GLY A 965 2.11 -45.90 -31.18
N PRO A 966 3.01 -46.47 -32.02
CA PRO A 966 3.08 -46.12 -33.44
C PRO A 966 2.04 -46.87 -34.29
N GLY A 967 1.01 -46.17 -34.77
CA GLY A 967 0.03 -46.69 -35.73
C GLY A 967 0.24 -46.15 -37.15
N ARG A 968 0.46 -47.03 -38.14
CA ARG A 968 0.33 -46.71 -39.57
C ARG A 968 -1.10 -47.03 -40.04
N GLY A 969 -1.76 -46.12 -40.74
CA GLY A 969 -3.02 -46.43 -41.43
C GLY A 969 -3.83 -45.19 -41.83
N GLY A 970 -4.29 -45.15 -43.08
CA GLY A 970 -4.92 -43.97 -43.69
C GLY A 970 -6.28 -43.55 -43.15
N ASN A 971 -6.66 -42.34 -43.57
CA ASN A 971 -8.02 -41.79 -43.62
C ASN A 971 -8.81 -41.64 -42.30
N GLY A 972 -8.51 -40.58 -41.56
CA GLY A 972 -9.55 -39.60 -41.24
C GLY A 972 -10.59 -39.92 -40.15
N VAL A 973 -10.14 -40.08 -38.89
CA VAL A 973 -10.95 -39.76 -37.71
C VAL A 973 -10.13 -38.87 -36.76
N GLN A 974 -10.79 -37.93 -36.08
CA GLN A 974 -10.15 -36.92 -35.23
C GLN A 974 -9.94 -37.42 -33.79
N CYS A 975 -8.72 -37.83 -33.45
CA CYS A 975 -8.31 -38.08 -32.07
C CYS A 975 -7.49 -36.90 -31.51
N ARG A 976 -8.17 -35.80 -31.14
CA ARG A 976 -7.58 -34.84 -30.20
C ARG A 976 -7.70 -35.42 -28.80
N VAL A 977 -6.57 -35.77 -28.18
CA VAL A 977 -6.53 -36.02 -26.74
C VAL A 977 -6.90 -34.73 -26.03
N LEU A 978 -8.06 -34.70 -25.37
CA LEU A 978 -8.42 -33.64 -24.45
C LEU A 978 -7.58 -33.80 -23.18
N SER A 979 -6.50 -33.03 -23.08
CA SER A 979 -5.69 -32.93 -21.87
C SER A 979 -6.42 -32.15 -20.78
N VAL A 980 -7.49 -32.73 -20.24
CA VAL A 980 -8.11 -32.28 -19.00
C VAL A 980 -7.18 -32.71 -17.86
N THR A 981 -6.48 -31.75 -17.25
CA THR A 981 -5.69 -32.00 -16.04
C THR A 981 -6.64 -32.08 -14.83
N PRO A 982 -6.77 -33.23 -14.14
CA PRO A 982 -7.53 -33.30 -12.90
C PRO A 982 -6.73 -32.63 -11.77
N VAL A 983 -7.30 -31.59 -11.17
CA VAL A 983 -6.61 -30.76 -10.14
C VAL A 983 -6.89 -31.29 -8.71
N CYS A 984 -7.55 -32.44 -8.58
CA CYS A 984 -8.03 -32.99 -7.32
C CYS A 984 -6.93 -33.25 -6.29
N HIS A 985 -5.85 -33.94 -6.67
CA HIS A 985 -4.74 -34.29 -5.76
C HIS A 985 -4.09 -33.06 -5.13
N GLY A 986 -3.69 -32.08 -5.95
CA GLY A 986 -3.03 -30.86 -5.47
C GLY A 986 -3.94 -29.98 -4.58
N GLN A 987 -5.25 -29.99 -4.82
CA GLN A 987 -6.22 -29.30 -3.97
C GLN A 987 -6.38 -30.01 -2.61
N ILE A 988 -6.50 -31.35 -2.61
CA ILE A 988 -6.61 -32.17 -1.38
C ILE A 988 -5.32 -32.06 -0.54
N GLU A 989 -4.13 -32.21 -1.15
CA GLU A 989 -2.85 -31.97 -0.49
C GLU A 989 -2.73 -30.55 0.08
N GLY A 990 -3.23 -29.54 -0.67
CA GLY A 990 -3.23 -28.15 -0.24
C GLY A 990 -4.03 -27.96 1.06
N THR A 991 -5.23 -28.52 1.13
CA THR A 991 -6.06 -28.45 2.34
C THR A 991 -5.52 -29.34 3.47
N GLN A 992 -4.90 -30.49 3.20
CA GLN A 992 -4.16 -31.25 4.21
C GLN A 992 -3.01 -30.43 4.82
N LYS A 993 -2.26 -29.68 4.01
CA LYS A 993 -1.18 -28.78 4.48
C LYS A 993 -1.73 -27.61 5.29
N LEU A 994 -2.88 -27.05 4.90
CA LEU A 994 -3.61 -26.03 5.67
C LEU A 994 -4.00 -26.54 7.06
N LEU A 995 -4.66 -27.70 7.16
CA LEU A 995 -5.09 -28.27 8.45
C LEU A 995 -3.94 -28.54 9.43
N ASN A 996 -2.75 -28.87 8.94
CA ASN A 996 -1.56 -29.01 9.78
C ASN A 996 -1.07 -27.65 10.32
N LYS A 997 -1.19 -26.56 9.55
CA LYS A 997 -0.96 -25.18 10.00
C LYS A 997 -1.99 -24.75 11.05
N ASP A 998 -3.26 -25.07 10.84
CA ASP A 998 -4.35 -24.70 11.76
C ASP A 998 -4.24 -25.43 13.11
N LEU A 999 -3.84 -26.71 13.11
CA LEU A 999 -3.54 -27.43 14.35
C LEU A 999 -2.32 -26.85 15.07
N ALA A 1000 -1.29 -26.41 14.34
CA ALA A 1000 -0.14 -25.74 14.94
C ALA A 1000 -0.54 -24.40 15.59
N GLU A 1001 -1.43 -23.63 14.96
CA GLU A 1001 -1.93 -22.37 15.53
C GLU A 1001 -2.87 -22.60 16.72
N LEU A 1002 -3.72 -23.64 16.69
CA LEU A 1002 -4.49 -24.07 17.87
C LEU A 1002 -3.57 -24.42 19.06
N ILE A 1003 -2.44 -25.10 18.81
CA ILE A 1003 -1.44 -25.41 19.83
C ILE A 1003 -0.74 -24.14 20.34
N ASN A 1004 -0.48 -23.15 19.49
CA ASN A 1004 0.08 -21.85 19.89
C ASN A 1004 -0.91 -21.07 20.78
N LYS A 1005 -2.19 -20.97 20.39
CA LYS A 1005 -3.23 -20.33 21.21
C LYS A 1005 -3.48 -21.06 22.53
N MET A 1006 -3.39 -22.40 22.54
CA MET A 1006 -3.42 -23.20 23.78
C MET A 1006 -2.28 -22.82 24.72
N ARG A 1007 -1.03 -22.76 24.24
CA ARG A 1007 0.14 -22.34 25.04
C ARG A 1007 -0.02 -20.93 25.58
N LEU A 1008 -0.53 -20.00 24.76
CA LEU A 1008 -0.81 -18.62 25.17
C LEU A 1008 -1.88 -18.55 26.28
N ALA A 1009 -2.93 -19.39 26.19
CA ALA A 1009 -3.96 -19.51 27.22
C ALA A 1009 -3.44 -20.14 28.53
N GLN A 1010 -2.47 -21.05 28.46
CA GLN A 1010 -1.80 -21.60 29.64
C GLN A 1010 -0.89 -20.55 30.30
N GLN A 1011 -0.06 -19.85 29.53
CA GLN A 1011 0.84 -18.80 30.03
C GLN A 1011 0.09 -17.63 30.70
N ASN A 1012 -1.04 -17.23 30.14
CA ASN A 1012 -1.82 -16.09 30.62
C ASN A 1012 -2.98 -16.48 31.56
N ALA A 1013 -3.06 -17.74 32.00
CA ALA A 1013 -4.20 -18.27 32.75
C ALA A 1013 -4.55 -17.51 34.04
N VAL A 1014 -3.54 -16.96 34.72
CA VAL A 1014 -3.65 -16.19 35.97
C VAL A 1014 -3.72 -14.67 35.76
N THR A 1015 -3.81 -14.21 34.51
CA THR A 1015 -3.86 -12.78 34.14
C THR A 1015 -5.29 -12.34 33.76
N SER A 1016 -5.51 -11.04 33.66
CA SER A 1016 -6.74 -10.47 33.10
C SER A 1016 -7.02 -10.87 31.64
N LEU A 1017 -6.01 -11.38 30.91
CA LEU A 1017 -6.12 -11.84 29.53
C LEU A 1017 -6.58 -13.30 29.39
N SER A 1018 -6.80 -14.02 30.51
CA SER A 1018 -7.15 -15.45 30.53
C SER A 1018 -8.36 -15.78 29.64
N GLU A 1019 -9.47 -15.03 29.76
CA GLU A 1019 -10.68 -15.26 28.95
C GLU A 1019 -10.51 -14.90 27.47
N GLU A 1020 -9.68 -13.91 27.15
CA GLU A 1020 -9.36 -13.55 25.76
C GLU A 1020 -8.47 -14.61 25.11
N CYS A 1021 -7.50 -15.17 25.84
CA CYS A 1021 -6.68 -16.27 25.33
C CYS A 1021 -7.51 -17.55 25.10
N LYS A 1022 -8.47 -17.86 25.98
CA LYS A 1022 -9.47 -18.93 25.76
C LYS A 1022 -10.32 -18.67 24.51
N ARG A 1023 -10.79 -17.43 24.32
CA ARG A 1023 -11.53 -17.01 23.12
C ARG A 1023 -10.73 -17.24 21.84
N GLN A 1024 -9.45 -16.88 21.82
CA GLN A 1024 -8.57 -17.11 20.66
C GLN A 1024 -8.33 -18.60 20.39
N MET A 1025 -8.17 -19.43 21.44
CA MET A 1025 -8.10 -20.89 21.30
C MET A 1025 -9.39 -21.46 20.68
N LEU A 1026 -10.57 -20.95 21.07
CA LEU A 1026 -11.84 -21.34 20.46
C LEU A 1026 -11.93 -20.93 18.99
N THR A 1027 -11.54 -19.70 18.64
CA THR A 1027 -11.53 -19.24 17.24
C THR A 1027 -10.62 -20.12 16.37
N ALA A 1028 -9.40 -20.43 16.82
CA ALA A 1028 -8.49 -21.33 16.09
C ALA A 1028 -9.08 -22.74 15.90
N SER A 1029 -9.75 -23.29 16.92
CA SER A 1029 -10.42 -24.59 16.82
C SER A 1029 -11.61 -24.59 15.85
N HIS A 1030 -12.30 -23.45 15.71
CA HIS A 1030 -13.40 -23.29 14.77
C HIS A 1030 -12.91 -23.23 13.32
N THR A 1031 -11.80 -22.53 13.04
CA THR A 1031 -11.16 -22.52 11.72
C THR A 1031 -10.81 -23.94 11.28
N LEU A 1032 -10.11 -24.70 12.13
CA LEU A 1032 -9.75 -26.10 11.88
C LEU A 1032 -10.97 -26.99 11.53
N ALA A 1033 -12.14 -26.74 12.15
CA ALA A 1033 -13.37 -27.47 11.86
C ALA A 1033 -14.02 -27.05 10.51
N VAL A 1034 -13.90 -25.78 10.12
CA VAL A 1034 -14.37 -25.29 8.81
C VAL A 1034 -13.50 -25.86 7.69
N ASP A 1035 -12.18 -25.81 7.82
CA ASP A 1035 -11.27 -26.32 6.79
C ASP A 1035 -11.27 -27.85 6.69
N ALA A 1036 -11.65 -28.56 7.76
CA ALA A 1036 -11.92 -29.99 7.68
C ALA A 1036 -13.17 -30.31 6.86
N LYS A 1037 -14.19 -29.43 6.86
CA LYS A 1037 -15.32 -29.53 5.92
C LYS A 1037 -14.87 -29.17 4.49
N ASN A 1038 -14.04 -28.15 4.31
CA ASN A 1038 -13.51 -27.79 2.99
C ASN A 1038 -12.72 -28.95 2.36
N LEU A 1039 -11.98 -29.73 3.16
CA LEU A 1039 -11.30 -30.97 2.73
C LEU A 1039 -12.31 -32.04 2.27
N LEU A 1040 -13.38 -32.28 3.03
CA LEU A 1040 -14.44 -33.21 2.66
C LEU A 1040 -15.13 -32.80 1.36
N ASP A 1041 -15.52 -31.53 1.22
CA ASP A 1041 -16.18 -31.02 0.01
C ASP A 1041 -15.27 -31.20 -1.24
N ALA A 1042 -13.95 -31.01 -1.09
CA ALA A 1042 -12.97 -31.25 -2.16
C ALA A 1042 -12.78 -32.75 -2.48
N VAL A 1043 -12.72 -33.61 -1.46
CA VAL A 1043 -12.66 -35.08 -1.62
C VAL A 1043 -13.92 -35.61 -2.29
N ASP A 1044 -15.10 -35.11 -1.93
CA ASP A 1044 -16.37 -35.52 -2.55
C ASP A 1044 -16.48 -35.06 -4.00
N GLN A 1045 -16.03 -33.83 -4.31
CA GLN A 1045 -15.92 -33.36 -5.68
C GLN A 1045 -14.99 -34.26 -6.52
N ALA A 1046 -13.89 -34.74 -5.94
CA ALA A 1046 -12.98 -35.70 -6.59
C ALA A 1046 -13.61 -37.10 -6.77
N LYS A 1047 -14.28 -37.64 -5.74
CA LYS A 1047 -15.01 -38.93 -5.82
C LYS A 1047 -16.07 -38.90 -6.93
N VAL A 1048 -16.84 -37.80 -7.04
CA VAL A 1048 -17.86 -37.60 -8.08
C VAL A 1048 -17.23 -37.53 -9.47
N GLN A 1049 -16.15 -36.76 -9.65
CA GLN A 1049 -15.44 -36.68 -10.94
C GLN A 1049 -14.80 -38.01 -11.37
N ALA A 1050 -14.47 -38.89 -10.41
CA ALA A 1050 -13.93 -40.23 -10.65
C ALA A 1050 -15.02 -41.30 -10.89
N ASN A 1051 -16.32 -40.96 -10.87
CA ASN A 1051 -17.45 -41.90 -10.89
C ASN A 1051 -17.41 -42.96 -9.76
N LEU A 1052 -16.77 -42.65 -8.61
CA LEU A 1052 -16.58 -43.59 -7.50
C LEU A 1052 -17.75 -43.61 -6.49
N VAL A 1053 -18.87 -42.93 -6.77
CA VAL A 1053 -19.98 -42.77 -5.82
C VAL A 1053 -21.26 -43.43 -6.32
N LYS A 1054 -21.93 -44.18 -5.44
CA LYS A 1054 -23.34 -44.54 -5.61
C LYS A 1054 -24.19 -43.32 -5.30
N LEU A 1055 -24.92 -42.83 -6.30
CA LEU A 1055 -26.03 -41.91 -6.07
C LEU A 1055 -27.13 -42.65 -5.31
N CYS A 1056 -27.76 -41.98 -4.34
CA CYS A 1056 -28.98 -42.50 -3.73
C CYS A 1056 -30.08 -42.55 -4.80
N LEU A 1057 -30.67 -43.73 -5.00
CA LEU A 1057 -31.99 -43.85 -5.62
C LEU A 1057 -33.04 -43.52 -4.54
N GLU A 1058 -34.04 -42.72 -4.92
CA GLU A 1058 -35.23 -42.42 -4.09
C GLU A 1058 -36.24 -43.58 -4.12
#